data_AF-A0A1N6JAC5-F1
#
_entry.id   AF-A0A1N6JAC5-F1
#
_cell.length_a   1.000
_cell.length_b   1.000
_cell.length_c   1.000
_cell.angle_alpha   90.00
_cell.angle_beta   90.00
_cell.angle_gamma   90.00
#
_symmetry.space_group_name_H-M   'P 1'
#
loop_
_entity.id
_entity.type
_entity.pdbx_description
1 polymer ?
#
loop_
_entity_poly.entity_id
_entity_poly.type
_entity_poly.pdbx_seq_one_letter_code
_entity_poly.pdbx_strand_id
1 'polypeptide(L)'
;MPEWLKGLPTAFAASGTVWLTLGLATAWLLRRRPARAHSVLTLTAVAALAMPLLVVLVEQANWGVLPAATAPFLAAARQPTDPATAAAAAATTADSPSERHSDSARPPLLPVAGSPRIRPTPPGLERPWWTAALALWLTVSAALIVRLLVDVAAGWRTVQRSLPTADAALAQALCNALERIGGAQRSQSQPRLRTSQAVASPALWGWSRPATILIPDSAPLPGDGEAVFCHELAHLQRRDHWTALLAEWLVCILPWHPLAWATRRWMDEFSEEACDDWAVACGCPPVDYAATLVRLTPTATPALTMAAVSRRSPLATRVRRLLAGGFQPPRLGRGWIAGATFGTLILAATWALWQPRHAEAESTKGAPPTKDHAPPTETKRLRVVVLDPNGKPIPDATIRASIRTEATEGQTMREAKTNTAGAAEVELPKTVTRLRLLAEKPTFVSMVASWDQYELASGHDVPTESTFRLEPAVTAGGQIQDEQGRPIPGAQVQVILGDMLRPAKGDDRISYAIVLTDRDHPITTDAEGRWRIDNVPDHPQLELRLLVSHPDYAPYGYWQEGQKKAAGVTTAMLRQGTATLTLKSGVIVRGQVTDPAGKPIQNAFIAYDNDSGASVTTDAEGRFRLPAQAVGERTLTVIAPGWAPQMRPVNLETELPPQSFRMEPGKPIRLSIVDSAGKAIPDASVKFVEWNGKTSLLNSDAPHGHDTKIPRRADGDGRWEWTWAPNEPVQLRIASQGYTTLQLEIGGGEAPRTVVLKPELRITGRVTDAVTGKPIPVFRVYPINFLTIAERYHSVAGREGRLNYSEASPDAPFSLRVEAEGYLTQDGPEFRVGGDTALSQDFRLRPSPPITGKVLDTHGRPIANLEVLLATPTQVADLSAFDTNYTAMTDASGKFAFPDPGEPWAVIAQNDSGYASAEFTAGEHDAGALRLYPWASVRGQFRERNRPVPGVRINLALDRLNGPGRPRIDGGLGTVTDADGRFEFPRVPPVSVNVKSYIKAERGTTYHPGASRLLDLQPGQRADVWTSEVTERP
;
A
#
# COMPACT_ATOMS: atom_id res chain seq x y z
N MET A 1 -0.74 38.62 21.12
CA MET A 1 0.47 38.08 20.48
C MET A 1 0.71 38.86 19.19
N PRO A 2 1.95 39.29 18.90
CA PRO A 2 2.32 39.85 17.60
C PRO A 2 1.89 38.96 16.43
N GLU A 3 1.43 39.54 15.32
CA GLU A 3 0.97 38.81 14.11
C GLU A 3 2.03 37.83 13.56
N TRP A 4 3.32 38.18 13.64
CA TRP A 4 4.42 37.33 13.17
C TRP A 4 4.55 35.99 13.93
N LEU A 5 4.04 35.89 15.17
CA LEU A 5 4.05 34.65 15.94
C LEU A 5 3.04 33.61 15.43
N LYS A 6 2.03 34.02 14.66
CA LYS A 6 1.01 33.11 14.12
C LYS A 6 1.52 32.26 12.94
N GLY A 7 2.50 32.77 12.18
CA GLY A 7 3.07 32.11 10.99
C GLY A 7 4.33 31.27 11.25
N LEU A 8 4.93 31.35 12.44
CA LEU A 8 6.13 30.58 12.77
C LEU A 8 5.93 29.06 12.68
N PRO A 9 4.84 28.45 13.21
CA PRO A 9 4.60 27.01 13.11
C PRO A 9 4.59 26.48 11.67
N THR A 10 3.93 27.21 10.77
CA THR A 10 3.81 26.84 9.35
C THR A 10 5.13 27.04 8.61
N ALA A 11 5.87 28.10 8.94
CA ALA A 11 7.20 28.34 8.39
C ALA A 11 8.22 27.27 8.82
N PHE A 12 8.22 26.86 10.10
CA PHE A 12 9.04 25.76 10.62
C PHE A 12 8.68 24.42 9.97
N ALA A 13 7.39 24.14 9.77
CA ALA A 13 6.95 22.91 9.11
C ALA A 13 7.36 22.87 7.63
N ALA A 14 7.06 23.92 6.85
CA ALA A 14 7.32 23.90 5.40
C ALA A 14 8.81 24.00 5.08
N SER A 15 9.54 24.98 5.64
CA SER A 15 10.96 25.17 5.33
C SER A 15 11.83 24.09 5.98
N GLY A 16 11.50 23.66 7.20
CA GLY A 16 12.19 22.55 7.86
C GLY A 16 12.09 21.24 7.07
N THR A 17 10.92 20.93 6.50
CA THR A 17 10.73 19.72 5.68
C THR A 17 11.67 19.70 4.47
N VAL A 18 11.79 20.82 3.74
CA VAL A 18 12.63 20.91 2.53
C VAL A 18 14.11 20.70 2.85
N TRP A 19 14.62 21.30 3.92
CA TRP A 19 16.02 21.13 4.29
C TRP A 19 16.33 19.74 4.83
N LEU A 20 15.44 19.17 5.64
CA LEU A 20 15.63 17.80 6.15
C LEU A 20 15.52 16.75 5.05
N THR A 21 14.59 16.91 4.08
CA THR A 21 14.50 16.03 2.90
C THR A 21 15.75 16.12 2.03
N LEU A 22 16.21 17.33 1.71
CA LEU A 22 17.43 17.53 0.92
C LEU A 22 18.66 16.95 1.62
N GLY A 23 18.77 17.15 2.93
CA GLY A 23 19.82 16.59 3.78
C GLY A 23 19.84 15.07 3.73
N LEU A 24 18.70 14.43 4.00
CA LEU A 24 18.57 12.97 3.99
C LEU A 24 18.82 12.40 2.59
N ALA A 25 18.25 12.96 1.53
CA ALA A 25 18.48 12.50 0.16
C ALA A 25 19.96 12.58 -0.23
N THR A 26 20.62 13.70 0.07
CA THR A 26 22.04 13.89 -0.23
C THR A 26 22.92 12.96 0.62
N ALA A 27 22.58 12.77 1.90
CA ALA A 27 23.29 11.84 2.78
C ALA A 27 23.14 10.39 2.31
N TRP A 28 21.97 10.01 1.79
CA TRP A 28 21.75 8.68 1.22
C TRP A 28 22.59 8.44 -0.03
N LEU A 29 22.74 9.44 -0.91
CA LEU A 29 23.65 9.38 -2.06
C LEU A 29 25.11 9.27 -1.62
N LEU A 30 25.46 9.96 -0.54
CA LEU A 30 26.80 9.95 0.06
C LEU A 30 27.01 8.82 1.07
N ARG A 31 26.09 7.85 1.22
CA ARG A 31 26.16 6.82 2.27
C ARG A 31 27.42 5.97 2.26
N ARG A 32 28.10 5.87 1.11
CA ARG A 32 29.41 5.20 0.99
C ARG A 32 30.58 6.04 1.53
N ARG A 33 30.35 7.31 1.87
CA ARG A 33 31.31 8.29 2.39
C ARG A 33 30.74 8.90 3.68
N PRO A 34 30.73 8.17 4.80
CA PRO A 34 29.98 8.52 6.01
C PRO A 34 30.34 9.90 6.56
N ALA A 35 31.63 10.28 6.57
CA ALA A 35 32.05 11.60 7.01
C ALA A 35 31.41 12.74 6.18
N ARG A 36 31.24 12.54 4.87
CA ARG A 36 30.61 13.54 3.98
C ARG A 36 29.10 13.57 4.17
N ALA A 37 28.47 12.40 4.25
CA ALA A 37 27.04 12.28 4.55
C ALA A 37 26.69 12.97 5.87
N HIS A 38 27.46 12.69 6.93
CA HIS A 38 27.31 13.34 8.23
C HIS A 38 27.48 14.87 8.15
N SER A 39 28.48 15.36 7.39
CA SER A 39 28.69 16.81 7.22
C SER A 39 27.50 17.51 6.54
N VAL A 40 26.87 16.86 5.56
CA VAL A 40 25.69 17.41 4.87
C VAL A 40 24.46 17.40 5.78
N LEU A 41 24.23 16.33 6.54
CA LEU A 41 23.15 16.29 7.54
C LEU A 41 23.32 17.39 8.58
N THR A 42 24.56 17.63 9.02
CA THR A 42 24.85 18.72 9.97
C THR A 42 24.50 20.09 9.38
N LEU A 43 24.95 20.39 8.16
CA LEU A 43 24.68 21.67 7.49
C LEU A 43 23.19 21.90 7.24
N THR A 44 22.49 20.86 6.78
CA THR A 44 21.05 20.93 6.49
C THR A 44 20.19 20.97 7.75
N ALA A 45 20.60 20.32 8.85
CA ALA A 45 19.95 20.47 10.16
C ALA A 45 20.09 21.91 10.70
N VAL A 46 21.27 22.53 10.56
CA VAL A 46 21.45 23.96 10.90
C VAL A 46 20.55 24.84 10.02
N ALA A 47 20.50 24.59 8.70
CA ALA A 47 19.65 25.35 7.79
C ALA A 47 18.16 25.19 8.12
N ALA A 48 17.70 23.97 8.47
CA ALA A 48 16.33 23.70 8.88
C ALA A 48 15.91 24.49 10.12
N LEU A 49 16.82 24.71 11.08
CA LEU A 49 16.57 25.52 12.27
C LEU A 49 16.65 27.02 12.00
N ALA A 50 17.51 27.46 11.08
CA ALA A 50 17.72 28.88 10.77
C ALA A 50 16.71 29.47 9.76
N MET A 51 16.20 28.66 8.82
CA MET A 51 15.34 29.13 7.72
C MET A 51 14.08 29.87 8.15
N PRO A 52 13.29 29.40 9.13
CA PRO A 52 12.04 30.06 9.49
C PRO A 52 12.25 31.50 9.98
N LEU A 53 13.40 31.76 10.64
CA LEU A 53 13.79 33.10 11.05
C LEU A 53 14.20 33.96 9.85
N LEU A 54 14.94 33.39 8.89
CA LEU A 54 15.35 34.09 7.66
C LEU A 54 14.17 34.41 6.74
N VAL A 55 13.19 33.52 6.63
CA VAL A 55 11.95 33.71 5.84
C VAL A 55 11.17 34.91 6.39
N VAL A 56 10.94 34.96 7.71
CA VAL A 56 10.25 36.08 8.37
C VAL A 56 11.04 37.39 8.24
N LEU A 57 12.38 37.34 8.29
CA LEU A 57 13.23 38.52 8.12
C LEU A 57 13.12 39.10 6.69
N VAL A 58 13.15 38.25 5.66
CA VAL A 58 13.00 38.67 4.26
C VAL A 58 11.60 39.22 3.99
N GLU A 59 10.58 38.60 4.56
CA GLU A 59 9.19 39.04 4.47
C GLU A 59 9.03 40.45 5.10
N GLN A 60 9.52 40.65 6.33
CA GLN A 60 9.47 41.95 7.01
C GLN A 60 10.27 43.04 6.30
N ALA A 61 11.38 42.68 5.64
CA ALA A 61 12.21 43.61 4.89
C ALA A 61 11.71 43.85 3.44
N ASN A 62 10.68 43.13 2.99
CA ASN A 62 10.18 43.14 1.60
C ASN A 62 11.30 42.89 0.56
N TRP A 63 12.26 42.02 0.90
CA TRP A 63 13.40 41.67 0.02
C TRP A 63 13.08 40.54 -0.97
N GLY A 64 11.82 40.10 -1.05
CA GLY A 64 11.37 39.11 -2.01
C GLY A 64 11.68 39.51 -3.46
N VAL A 65 12.04 38.52 -4.29
CA VAL A 65 12.44 38.72 -5.69
C VAL A 65 11.29 38.38 -6.66
N LEU A 66 10.23 37.70 -6.20
CA LEU A 66 9.08 37.40 -7.04
C LEU A 66 8.20 38.65 -7.25
N PRO A 67 7.65 38.85 -8.45
CA PRO A 67 6.64 39.87 -8.67
C PRO A 67 5.46 39.62 -7.72
N ALA A 68 4.89 40.71 -7.25
CA ALA A 68 3.79 40.63 -6.33
C ALA A 68 2.59 39.90 -6.93
N ALA A 69 2.01 38.98 -6.18
CA ALA A 69 0.78 38.34 -6.58
C ALA A 69 -0.34 39.39 -6.59
N THR A 70 -0.90 39.66 -7.75
CA THR A 70 -2.19 40.38 -7.85
C THR A 70 -3.23 39.56 -7.10
N ALA A 71 -3.74 40.10 -6.00
CA ALA A 71 -4.76 39.43 -5.21
C ALA A 71 -6.02 39.16 -6.07
N PRO A 72 -6.64 37.97 -6.00
CA PRO A 72 -7.98 37.80 -6.54
C PRO A 72 -8.95 38.73 -5.82
N PHE A 73 -9.77 39.39 -6.62
CA PHE A 73 -10.82 40.34 -6.28
C PHE A 73 -11.77 39.78 -5.19
N LEU A 74 -11.46 40.01 -3.91
CA LEU A 74 -12.35 39.77 -2.75
C LEU A 74 -12.47 41.02 -1.87
N ALA A 75 -12.52 42.21 -2.50
CA ALA A 75 -12.85 43.47 -1.85
C ALA A 75 -14.08 44.12 -2.52
N ALA A 76 -15.20 43.40 -2.53
CA ALA A 76 -16.52 43.97 -2.86
C ALA A 76 -17.65 43.15 -2.19
N ALA A 77 -17.59 42.96 -0.87
CA ALA A 77 -18.73 42.46 -0.09
C ALA A 77 -18.60 42.81 1.41
N ARG A 78 -18.33 44.08 1.72
CA ARG A 78 -18.71 44.69 3.00
C ARG A 78 -19.21 46.10 2.72
N GLN A 79 -20.43 46.20 2.20
CA GLN A 79 -21.27 47.35 2.51
C GLN A 79 -22.20 46.94 3.65
N PRO A 80 -22.33 47.75 4.71
CA PRO A 80 -23.41 47.58 5.66
C PRO A 80 -24.71 47.95 4.95
N THR A 81 -25.59 46.99 4.73
CA THR A 81 -26.96 47.28 4.30
C THR A 81 -27.72 47.87 5.49
N ASP A 82 -28.07 49.15 5.38
CA ASP A 82 -29.06 49.81 6.23
C ASP A 82 -30.40 49.04 6.21
N PRO A 83 -31.06 48.85 7.36
CA PRO A 83 -32.36 48.21 7.43
C PRO A 83 -33.46 49.22 7.09
N ALA A 84 -33.54 49.64 5.83
CA ALA A 84 -34.58 50.55 5.38
C ALA A 84 -34.93 50.37 3.89
N THR A 85 -35.09 49.14 3.38
CA THR A 85 -35.70 48.93 2.05
C THR A 85 -36.15 47.48 1.79
N ALA A 86 -36.73 46.81 2.79
CA ALA A 86 -37.46 45.56 2.59
C ALA A 86 -38.97 45.78 2.83
N ALA A 87 -39.55 46.70 2.08
CA ALA A 87 -41.00 46.89 2.00
C ALA A 87 -41.35 47.70 0.74
N ALA A 88 -41.27 47.09 -0.45
CA ALA A 88 -42.01 47.53 -1.66
C ALA A 88 -41.70 46.63 -2.87
N ALA A 89 -42.35 45.47 -2.95
CA ALA A 89 -42.64 44.80 -4.22
C ALA A 89 -43.81 43.82 -4.06
N ALA A 90 -44.90 44.30 -3.49
CA ALA A 90 -46.21 43.66 -3.59
C ALA A 90 -47.27 44.78 -3.51
N ALA A 91 -47.58 45.38 -4.66
CA ALA A 91 -48.89 45.93 -5.03
C ALA A 91 -48.71 46.94 -6.18
N THR A 92 -49.11 46.53 -7.37
CA THR A 92 -49.54 47.45 -8.42
C THR A 92 -51.06 47.33 -8.48
N THR A 93 -51.78 48.37 -8.06
CA THR A 93 -53.04 48.85 -8.66
C THR A 93 -53.58 50.08 -7.90
N ALA A 94 -53.48 51.22 -8.58
CA ALA A 94 -54.51 52.25 -8.81
C ALA A 94 -55.36 52.88 -7.66
N ASP A 95 -55.20 54.20 -7.60
CA ASP A 95 -56.24 55.26 -7.62
C ASP A 95 -56.81 55.90 -6.31
N SER A 96 -56.44 57.18 -6.14
CA SER A 96 -57.21 58.41 -5.85
C SER A 96 -58.30 58.51 -4.74
N PRO A 97 -58.59 59.73 -4.21
CA PRO A 97 -58.74 59.99 -2.77
C PRO A 97 -60.13 60.45 -2.31
N SER A 98 -60.43 60.31 -1.00
CA SER A 98 -61.01 61.38 -0.15
C SER A 98 -61.49 60.91 1.24
N GLU A 99 -61.18 61.76 2.22
CA GLU A 99 -61.94 62.20 3.41
C GLU A 99 -62.66 61.24 4.40
N ARG A 100 -62.30 61.44 5.69
CA ARG A 100 -63.12 61.56 6.92
C ARG A 100 -64.38 60.68 7.10
N HIS A 101 -64.36 59.82 8.14
CA HIS A 101 -65.36 59.65 9.23
C HIS A 101 -64.96 58.41 10.08
N SER A 102 -64.77 58.54 11.40
CA SER A 102 -65.71 58.31 12.51
C SER A 102 -66.00 56.84 12.87
N ASP A 103 -65.77 56.57 14.16
CA ASP A 103 -66.56 55.73 15.06
C ASP A 103 -66.46 54.20 15.13
N SER A 104 -66.14 53.77 16.37
CA SER A 104 -66.71 52.64 17.12
C SER A 104 -66.33 51.22 16.67
N ALA A 105 -66.08 50.22 17.50
CA ALA A 105 -65.96 50.07 18.95
C ALA A 105 -65.25 48.71 19.23
N ARG A 106 -64.24 48.72 20.12
CA ARG A 106 -63.90 47.83 21.30
C ARG A 106 -64.14 46.28 21.25
N PRO A 107 -63.51 45.44 22.11
CA PRO A 107 -62.59 45.66 23.26
C PRO A 107 -61.39 44.64 23.30
N PRO A 108 -60.83 44.26 24.47
CA PRO A 108 -59.75 44.90 25.21
C PRO A 108 -58.39 44.18 25.12
N LEU A 109 -57.36 44.92 25.56
CA LEU A 109 -55.94 44.58 25.61
C LEU A 109 -55.60 43.34 26.45
N LEU A 110 -54.75 42.48 25.89
CA LEU A 110 -53.83 41.62 26.65
C LEU A 110 -52.40 42.16 26.49
N PRO A 111 -51.57 42.17 27.55
CA PRO A 111 -50.23 42.72 27.50
C PRO A 111 -49.33 41.82 26.66
N VAL A 112 -48.78 42.35 25.57
CA VAL A 112 -47.71 41.69 24.81
C VAL A 112 -46.49 41.60 25.74
N ALA A 113 -46.16 40.37 26.12
CA ALA A 113 -44.91 40.05 26.81
C ALA A 113 -43.74 40.62 25.99
N GLY A 114 -42.97 41.49 26.63
CA GLY A 114 -41.84 42.18 26.02
C GLY A 114 -40.87 41.18 25.39
N SER A 115 -40.44 41.49 24.17
CA SER A 115 -39.36 40.80 23.48
C SER A 115 -38.15 40.65 24.42
N PRO A 116 -37.53 39.45 24.50
CA PRO A 116 -36.36 39.27 25.33
C PRO A 116 -35.26 40.22 24.85
N ARG A 117 -34.87 41.17 25.70
CA ARG A 117 -33.64 41.94 25.53
C ARG A 117 -32.49 40.95 25.53
N ILE A 118 -31.97 40.64 24.35
CA ILE A 118 -30.72 39.90 24.20
C ILE A 118 -29.64 40.73 24.89
N ARG A 119 -29.20 40.27 26.07
CA ARG A 119 -27.98 40.81 26.69
C ARG A 119 -26.83 40.48 25.75
N PRO A 120 -25.93 41.42 25.41
CA PRO A 120 -24.70 41.08 24.74
C PRO A 120 -23.96 40.08 25.62
N THR A 121 -23.78 38.87 25.11
CA THR A 121 -22.93 37.85 25.73
C THR A 121 -21.54 38.46 25.85
N PRO A 122 -20.89 38.44 27.03
CA PRO A 122 -19.49 38.85 27.11
C PRO A 122 -18.70 38.01 26.11
N PRO A 123 -17.71 38.57 25.40
CA PRO A 123 -16.91 37.82 24.45
C PRO A 123 -16.31 36.64 25.18
N GLY A 124 -16.83 35.44 24.87
CA GLY A 124 -16.18 34.21 25.28
C GLY A 124 -14.78 34.25 24.71
N LEU A 125 -13.76 34.11 25.56
CA LEU A 125 -12.43 33.77 25.10
C LEU A 125 -12.51 32.39 24.45
N GLU A 126 -13.01 32.32 23.21
CA GLU A 126 -12.86 31.17 22.34
C GLU A 126 -11.36 31.07 22.09
N ARG A 127 -10.68 30.27 22.93
CA ARG A 127 -9.26 30.01 22.75
C ARG A 127 -9.13 29.21 21.45
N PRO A 128 -8.58 29.78 20.38
CA PRO A 128 -8.53 29.11 19.10
C PRO A 128 -7.66 27.84 19.23
N TRP A 129 -8.02 26.76 18.53
CA TRP A 129 -7.39 25.43 18.64
C TRP A 129 -5.86 25.46 18.48
N TRP A 130 -5.31 26.42 17.74
CA TRP A 130 -3.86 26.61 17.61
C TRP A 130 -3.18 26.92 18.95
N THR A 131 -3.89 27.50 19.93
CA THR A 131 -3.37 27.69 21.30
C THR A 131 -3.21 26.36 22.03
N ALA A 132 -4.13 25.41 21.83
CA ALA A 132 -4.01 24.06 22.35
C ALA A 132 -2.90 23.28 21.62
N ALA A 133 -2.79 23.41 20.30
CA ALA A 133 -1.72 22.80 19.51
C ALA A 133 -0.34 23.36 19.88
N LEU A 134 -0.22 24.67 20.06
CA LEU A 134 1.00 25.33 20.53
C LEU A 134 1.34 24.92 21.97
N ALA A 135 0.34 24.82 22.86
CA ALA A 135 0.55 24.33 24.21
C ALA A 135 1.05 22.87 24.21
N LEU A 136 0.47 22.00 23.37
CA LEU A 136 0.90 20.61 23.21
C LEU A 136 2.32 20.53 22.66
N TRP A 137 2.64 21.27 21.59
CA TRP A 137 4.00 21.41 21.07
C TRP A 137 4.95 21.78 22.21
N LEU A 138 4.74 22.92 22.87
CA LEU A 138 5.63 23.40 23.93
C LEU A 138 5.78 22.39 25.07
N THR A 139 4.72 21.65 25.41
CA THR A 139 4.75 20.62 26.45
C THR A 139 5.62 19.43 26.04
N VAL A 140 5.45 18.90 24.83
CA VAL A 140 6.26 17.78 24.32
C VAL A 140 7.73 18.21 24.16
N SER A 141 7.97 19.40 23.62
CA SER A 141 9.31 19.98 23.53
C SER A 141 9.96 20.15 24.90
N ALA A 142 9.23 20.68 25.89
CA ALA A 142 9.73 20.81 27.25
C ALA A 142 10.06 19.45 27.87
N ALA A 143 9.21 18.44 27.69
CA ALA A 143 9.47 17.08 28.18
C ALA A 143 10.76 16.48 27.57
N LEU A 144 11.00 16.67 26.27
CA LEU A 144 12.23 16.20 25.61
C LEU A 144 13.47 16.99 26.04
N ILE A 145 13.35 18.29 26.27
CA ILE A 145 14.43 19.12 26.82
C ILE A 145 14.77 18.66 28.25
N VAL A 146 13.76 18.40 29.10
CA VAL A 146 13.98 17.86 30.45
C VAL A 146 14.67 16.51 30.38
N ARG A 147 14.24 15.60 29.48
CA ARG A 147 14.92 14.32 29.24
C ARG A 147 16.39 14.53 28.87
N LEU A 148 16.67 15.41 27.92
CA LEU A 148 18.03 15.75 27.49
C LEU A 148 18.89 16.30 28.64
N LEU A 149 18.34 17.17 29.48
CA LEU A 149 19.02 17.71 30.66
C LEU A 149 19.31 16.63 31.70
N VAL A 150 18.35 15.73 31.96
CA VAL A 150 18.53 14.57 32.86
C VAL A 150 19.65 13.67 32.36
N ASP A 151 19.66 13.40 31.05
CA ASP A 151 20.65 12.55 30.41
C ASP A 151 22.07 13.15 30.47
N VAL A 152 22.21 14.46 30.23
CA VAL A 152 23.47 15.20 30.39
C VAL A 152 23.91 15.22 31.86
N ALA A 153 22.98 15.42 32.79
CA ALA A 153 23.28 15.40 34.23
C ALA A 153 23.71 14.01 34.71
N ALA A 154 23.06 12.94 34.24
CA ALA A 154 23.45 11.56 34.50
C ALA A 154 24.86 11.27 33.99
N GLY A 155 25.20 11.83 32.82
CA GLY A 155 26.54 11.74 32.27
C GLY A 155 27.61 12.45 33.05
N TRP A 156 27.33 13.69 33.42
CA TRP A 156 28.20 14.44 34.33
C TRP A 156 28.41 13.65 35.62
N ARG A 157 27.35 13.16 36.27
CA ARG A 157 27.45 12.37 37.51
C ARG A 157 28.31 11.14 37.34
N THR A 158 28.21 10.44 36.22
CA THR A 158 29.03 9.26 35.89
C THR A 158 30.51 9.62 35.79
N VAL A 159 30.84 10.74 35.14
CA VAL A 159 32.22 11.25 35.03
C VAL A 159 32.78 11.72 36.38
N GLN A 160 31.95 12.26 37.26
CA GLN A 160 32.39 12.68 38.61
C GLN A 160 32.63 11.48 39.53
N ARG A 161 31.86 10.39 39.34
CA ARG A 161 31.98 9.15 40.11
C ARG A 161 33.03 8.17 39.56
N SER A 162 33.52 8.36 38.34
CA SER A 162 34.57 7.53 37.77
C SER A 162 35.90 7.77 38.49
N LEU A 163 36.81 6.80 38.43
CA LEU A 163 38.11 6.85 39.11
C LEU A 163 39.23 7.12 38.08
N PRO A 164 40.31 7.85 38.42
CA PRO A 164 41.48 7.95 37.56
C PRO A 164 42.10 6.57 37.31
N THR A 165 42.48 6.28 36.08
CA THR A 165 43.15 5.02 35.73
C THR A 165 44.67 5.18 35.85
N ALA A 166 45.33 4.29 36.60
CA ALA A 166 46.78 4.24 36.76
C ALA A 166 47.46 3.19 35.86
N ASP A 167 46.72 2.58 34.94
CA ASP A 167 47.22 1.57 34.01
C ASP A 167 48.15 2.20 32.96
N ALA A 168 49.45 1.89 33.06
CA ALA A 168 50.47 2.38 32.16
C ALA A 168 50.29 1.89 30.71
N ALA A 169 49.72 0.70 30.50
CA ALA A 169 49.51 0.16 29.16
C ALA A 169 48.38 0.91 28.43
N LEU A 170 47.28 1.22 29.13
CA LEU A 170 46.20 2.02 28.57
C LEU A 170 46.63 3.47 28.32
N ALA A 171 47.45 4.04 29.21
CA ALA A 171 48.02 5.37 29.00
C ALA A 171 48.93 5.41 27.76
N GLN A 172 49.77 4.38 27.57
CA GLN A 172 50.64 4.29 26.40
C GLN A 172 49.84 4.09 25.11
N ALA A 173 48.83 3.23 25.10
CA ALA A 173 47.97 3.02 23.94
C ALA A 173 47.21 4.31 23.55
N LEU A 174 46.76 5.11 24.53
CA LEU A 174 46.18 6.42 24.27
C LEU A 174 47.19 7.40 23.66
N CYS A 175 48.43 7.42 24.15
CA CYS A 175 49.50 8.24 23.57
C CYS A 175 49.78 7.85 22.11
N ASN A 176 49.92 6.54 21.82
CA ASN A 176 50.15 6.04 20.47
C ASN A 176 48.98 6.40 19.53
N ALA A 177 47.73 6.29 20.01
CA ALA A 177 46.56 6.69 19.25
C ALA A 177 46.52 8.21 18.97
N LEU A 178 46.91 9.05 19.95
CA LEU A 178 47.01 10.50 19.77
C LEU A 178 48.04 10.90 18.71
N GLU A 179 49.19 10.22 18.67
CA GLU A 179 50.20 10.43 17.63
C GLU A 179 49.68 10.08 16.24
N ARG A 180 49.00 8.93 16.11
CA ARG A 180 48.47 8.41 14.84
C ARG A 180 47.31 9.24 14.30
N ILE A 181 46.39 9.69 15.16
CA ILE A 181 45.24 10.49 14.74
C ILE A 181 45.64 11.94 14.39
N GLY A 182 46.61 12.48 15.13
CA GLY A 182 46.88 13.91 15.23
C GLY A 182 48.00 14.46 14.35
N GLY A 183 48.92 13.64 13.82
CA GLY A 183 50.00 14.09 12.93
C GLY A 183 50.69 15.38 13.40
N ALA A 184 51.55 15.28 14.42
CA ALA A 184 52.51 16.31 14.85
C ALA A 184 52.04 17.78 14.72
N GLN A 185 51.02 18.18 15.50
CA GLN A 185 50.72 19.55 16.01
C GLN A 185 49.21 19.84 16.02
N ARG A 186 48.59 19.78 17.21
CA ARG A 186 47.92 20.94 17.82
C ARG A 186 47.39 20.61 19.22
N SER A 187 47.79 21.48 20.14
CA SER A 187 47.37 21.61 21.53
C SER A 187 45.84 21.59 21.69
N GLN A 188 45.30 20.43 22.02
CA GLN A 188 44.16 20.29 22.94
C GLN A 188 44.61 19.30 24.00
N SER A 189 44.49 19.70 25.27
CA SER A 189 44.95 18.96 26.44
C SER A 189 44.56 17.47 26.35
N GLN A 190 45.53 16.58 26.56
CA GLN A 190 45.35 15.12 26.53
C GLN A 190 44.07 14.71 27.28
N PRO A 191 43.16 13.91 26.66
CA PRO A 191 41.96 13.46 27.35
C PRO A 191 42.30 12.70 28.63
N ARG A 192 41.52 12.93 29.69
CA ARG A 192 41.67 12.20 30.96
C ARG A 192 41.14 10.79 30.80
N LEU A 193 41.94 9.82 31.20
CA LEU A 193 41.51 8.42 31.27
C LEU A 193 40.91 8.12 32.65
N ARG A 194 39.67 7.63 32.67
CA ARG A 194 38.99 7.24 33.92
C ARG A 194 38.27 5.90 33.75
N THR A 195 38.19 5.10 34.81
CA THR A 195 37.42 3.85 34.83
C THR A 195 36.09 4.03 35.53
N SER A 196 35.05 3.33 35.06
CA SER A 196 33.74 3.33 35.67
C SER A 196 33.01 2.00 35.46
N GLN A 197 32.37 1.48 36.50
CA GLN A 197 31.48 0.32 36.40
C GLN A 197 30.14 0.65 35.73
N ALA A 198 29.82 1.94 35.55
CA ALA A 198 28.58 2.37 34.93
C ALA A 198 28.61 2.36 33.39
N VAL A 199 29.80 2.16 32.79
CA VAL A 199 29.95 2.04 31.33
C VAL A 199 30.28 0.61 30.96
N ALA A 200 29.58 0.07 29.95
CA ALA A 200 29.78 -1.30 29.48
C ALA A 200 30.78 -1.40 28.30
N SER A 201 31.15 -0.26 27.72
CA SER A 201 32.13 -0.12 26.66
C SER A 201 32.84 1.22 26.81
N PRO A 202 34.03 1.41 26.21
CA PRO A 202 34.69 2.71 26.18
C PRO A 202 33.74 3.80 25.65
N ALA A 203 33.81 4.99 26.25
CA ALA A 203 32.98 6.12 25.84
C ALA A 203 33.66 7.46 26.12
N LEU A 204 33.63 8.37 25.14
CA LEU A 204 34.11 9.73 25.27
C LEU A 204 33.05 10.68 25.88
N TRP A 205 33.46 11.40 26.94
CA TRP A 205 32.79 12.59 27.44
C TRP A 205 33.50 13.87 26.97
N GLY A 206 32.98 14.49 25.91
CA GLY A 206 33.57 15.68 25.26
C GLY A 206 33.28 17.03 25.93
N TRP A 207 32.42 17.07 26.95
CA TRP A 207 31.96 18.34 27.57
C TRP A 207 32.90 18.89 28.64
N SER A 208 33.90 18.13 29.10
CA SER A 208 34.91 18.59 30.04
C SER A 208 36.14 19.17 29.31
N ARG A 209 36.92 20.01 29.98
CA ARG A 209 38.22 20.51 29.49
C ARG A 209 39.32 20.19 30.50
N PRO A 210 40.24 19.23 30.24
CA PRO A 210 40.29 18.30 29.09
C PRO A 210 39.07 17.35 29.01
N ALA A 211 38.81 16.81 27.80
CA ALA A 211 37.79 15.76 27.59
C ALA A 211 38.13 14.51 28.41
N THR A 212 37.15 13.65 28.71
CA THR A 212 37.36 12.44 29.53
C THR A 212 36.95 11.19 28.76
N ILE A 213 37.81 10.17 28.69
CA ILE A 213 37.48 8.85 28.15
C ILE A 213 37.20 7.92 29.33
N LEU A 214 36.00 7.33 29.35
CA LEU A 214 35.56 6.36 30.34
C LEU A 214 35.83 4.95 29.82
N ILE A 215 36.48 4.11 30.63
CA ILE A 215 36.74 2.69 30.31
C ILE A 215 35.98 1.79 31.31
N PRO A 216 35.37 0.68 30.86
CA PRO A 216 34.77 -0.30 31.75
C PRO A 216 35.81 -0.91 32.71
N ASP A 217 35.40 -1.15 33.95
CA ASP A 217 36.25 -1.76 34.99
C ASP A 217 36.46 -3.28 34.79
N SER A 218 35.66 -3.91 33.91
CA SER A 218 35.40 -5.36 33.93
C SER A 218 36.26 -6.25 33.02
N ALA A 219 37.19 -5.72 32.22
CA ALA A 219 38.22 -6.50 31.51
C ALA A 219 39.21 -5.56 30.79
N PRO A 220 40.46 -5.98 30.50
CA PRO A 220 41.33 -5.26 29.58
C PRO A 220 40.68 -5.11 28.20
N LEU A 221 40.96 -4.01 27.50
CA LEU A 221 40.44 -3.78 26.15
C LEU A 221 40.82 -4.97 25.24
N PRO A 222 39.86 -5.63 24.59
CA PRO A 222 40.15 -6.75 23.70
C PRO A 222 40.82 -6.25 22.41
N GLY A 223 41.86 -6.94 21.93
CA GLY A 223 42.51 -6.64 20.65
C GLY A 223 43.45 -5.44 20.68
N ASP A 224 43.50 -4.68 19.58
CA ASP A 224 44.34 -3.49 19.43
C ASP A 224 43.69 -2.28 20.15
N GLY A 225 44.06 -2.08 21.42
CA GLY A 225 43.55 -0.97 22.24
C GLY A 225 43.80 0.42 21.63
N GLU A 226 44.80 0.57 20.76
CA GLU A 226 45.09 1.82 20.05
C GLU A 226 43.99 2.13 19.03
N ALA A 227 43.44 1.12 18.36
CA ALA A 227 42.34 1.29 17.40
C ALA A 227 41.05 1.76 18.11
N VAL A 228 40.79 1.25 19.31
CA VAL A 228 39.67 1.67 20.16
C VAL A 228 39.85 3.13 20.58
N PHE A 229 41.05 3.52 21.02
CA PHE A 229 41.31 4.92 21.34
C PHE A 229 41.25 5.83 20.12
N CYS A 230 41.71 5.40 18.95
CA CYS A 230 41.56 6.15 17.71
C CYS A 230 40.08 6.39 17.35
N HIS A 231 39.21 5.41 17.59
CA HIS A 231 37.76 5.58 17.42
C HIS A 231 37.19 6.65 18.36
N GLU A 232 37.49 6.56 19.66
CA GLU A 232 37.00 7.54 20.65
C GLU A 232 37.56 8.95 20.41
N LEU A 233 38.84 9.05 20.05
CA LEU A 233 39.47 10.31 19.69
C LEU A 233 38.89 10.90 18.40
N ALA A 234 38.40 10.07 17.47
CA ALA A 234 37.74 10.54 16.25
C ALA A 234 36.44 11.29 16.56
N HIS A 235 35.64 10.86 17.55
CA HIS A 235 34.49 11.61 18.01
C HIS A 235 34.87 12.99 18.56
N LEU A 236 36.01 13.10 19.26
CA LEU A 236 36.52 14.39 19.75
C LEU A 236 36.99 15.28 18.59
N GLN A 237 37.77 14.73 17.67
CA GLN A 237 38.33 15.43 16.51
C GLN A 237 37.24 15.94 15.57
N ARG A 238 36.19 15.15 15.35
CA ARG A 238 35.03 15.51 14.52
C ARG A 238 33.99 16.34 15.26
N ARG A 239 34.16 16.53 16.57
CA ARG A 239 33.25 17.27 17.46
C ARG A 239 31.83 16.67 17.48
N ASP A 240 31.73 15.35 17.47
CA ASP A 240 30.44 14.66 17.35
C ASP A 240 29.51 14.95 18.55
N HIS A 241 30.05 15.31 19.71
CA HIS A 241 29.25 15.77 20.86
C HIS A 241 28.42 17.03 20.54
N TRP A 242 28.92 17.94 19.70
CA TRP A 242 28.16 19.12 19.26
C TRP A 242 27.12 18.78 18.20
N THR A 243 27.42 17.86 17.28
CA THR A 243 26.47 17.47 16.22
C THR A 243 25.37 16.56 16.76
N ALA A 244 25.67 15.71 17.74
CA ALA A 244 24.69 14.95 18.52
C ALA A 244 23.77 15.90 19.31
N LEU A 245 24.33 16.94 19.95
CA LEU A 245 23.53 17.97 20.63
C LEU A 245 22.61 18.71 19.63
N LEU A 246 23.12 19.10 18.46
CA LEU A 246 22.31 19.71 17.39
C LEU A 246 21.13 18.82 16.97
N ALA A 247 21.38 17.51 16.79
CA ALA A 247 20.35 16.55 16.41
C ALA A 247 19.29 16.37 17.52
N GLU A 248 19.71 16.38 18.79
CA GLU A 248 18.81 16.41 19.95
C GLU A 248 17.94 17.68 19.98
N TRP A 249 18.53 18.85 19.74
CA TRP A 249 17.80 20.12 19.66
C TRP A 249 16.79 20.13 18.51
N LEU A 250 17.17 19.60 17.34
CA LEU A 250 16.28 19.50 16.20
C LEU A 250 15.01 18.70 16.56
N VAL A 251 15.16 17.57 17.25
CA VAL A 251 14.03 16.74 17.70
C VAL A 251 13.26 17.41 18.84
N CYS A 252 13.92 18.14 19.74
CA CYS A 252 13.24 18.90 20.79
C CYS A 252 12.39 20.05 20.21
N ILE A 253 12.84 20.71 19.14
CA ILE A 253 12.13 21.81 18.49
C ILE A 253 11.02 21.27 17.59
N LEU A 254 11.24 20.14 16.91
CA LEU A 254 10.31 19.52 15.95
C LEU A 254 9.93 18.08 16.34
N PRO A 255 9.33 17.83 17.53
CA PRO A 255 9.08 16.48 18.02
C PRO A 255 8.08 15.66 17.21
N TRP A 256 7.14 16.28 16.50
CA TRP A 256 6.18 15.58 15.62
C TRP A 256 6.73 15.36 14.20
N HIS A 257 7.92 15.87 13.87
CA HIS A 257 8.41 15.83 12.50
C HIS A 257 9.24 14.56 12.23
N PRO A 258 8.76 13.58 11.44
CA PRO A 258 9.42 12.29 11.28
C PRO A 258 10.84 12.42 10.68
N LEU A 259 11.07 13.39 9.78
CA LEU A 259 12.39 13.62 9.21
C LEU A 259 13.41 14.15 10.24
N ALA A 260 13.00 14.85 11.29
CA ALA A 260 13.92 15.28 12.34
C ALA A 260 14.47 14.06 13.11
N TRP A 261 13.60 13.09 13.39
CA TRP A 261 13.97 11.81 13.99
C TRP A 261 14.86 10.96 13.06
N ALA A 262 14.55 10.94 11.76
CA ALA A 262 15.37 10.24 10.77
C ALA A 262 16.76 10.87 10.64
N THR A 263 16.85 12.20 10.55
CA THR A 263 18.12 12.95 10.50
C THR A 263 18.97 12.66 11.72
N ARG A 264 18.39 12.73 12.92
CA ARG A 264 19.09 12.35 14.15
C ARG A 264 19.66 10.93 14.07
N ARG A 265 18.82 9.95 13.71
CA ARG A 265 19.23 8.56 13.61
C ARG A 265 20.39 8.37 12.62
N TRP A 266 20.31 8.98 11.44
CA TRP A 266 21.36 8.86 10.43
C TRP A 266 22.64 9.60 10.80
N MET A 267 22.54 10.73 11.51
CA MET A 267 23.71 11.40 12.08
C MET A 267 24.42 10.49 13.08
N ASP A 268 23.69 9.80 13.95
CA ASP A 268 24.27 8.82 14.87
C ASP A 268 24.95 7.68 14.07
N GLU A 269 24.27 7.07 13.09
CA GLU A 269 24.80 5.96 12.29
C GLU A 269 26.06 6.35 11.49
N PHE A 270 26.05 7.48 10.78
CA PHE A 270 27.20 7.94 10.02
C PHE A 270 28.36 8.44 10.90
N SER A 271 28.08 8.86 12.13
CA SER A 271 29.14 9.23 13.08
C SER A 271 29.97 8.01 13.47
N GLU A 272 29.33 6.89 13.82
CA GLU A 272 29.97 5.62 14.15
C GLU A 272 30.80 5.09 12.97
N GLU A 273 30.20 5.08 11.77
CA GLU A 273 30.87 4.64 10.56
C GLU A 273 32.08 5.50 10.17
N ALA A 274 32.02 6.81 10.40
CA ALA A 274 33.15 7.70 10.17
C ALA A 274 34.25 7.54 11.24
N CYS A 275 33.91 7.22 12.48
CA CYS A 275 34.88 6.91 13.53
C CYS A 275 35.57 5.56 13.28
N ASP A 276 34.86 4.56 12.73
CA ASP A 276 35.47 3.31 12.25
C ASP A 276 36.52 3.56 11.17
N ASP A 277 36.24 4.47 10.22
CA ASP A 277 37.20 4.87 9.18
C ASP A 277 38.47 5.50 9.78
N TRP A 278 38.34 6.26 10.88
CA TRP A 278 39.49 6.80 11.61
C TRP A 278 40.31 5.71 12.32
N ALA A 279 39.64 4.72 12.95
CA ALA A 279 40.30 3.61 13.61
C ALA A 279 41.13 2.76 12.62
N VAL A 280 40.58 2.48 11.43
CA VAL A 280 41.30 1.80 10.35
C VAL A 280 42.45 2.67 9.81
N ALA A 281 42.22 3.97 9.62
CA ALA A 281 43.26 4.88 9.14
C ALA A 281 44.43 5.07 10.12
N CYS A 282 44.25 4.75 11.40
CA CYS A 282 45.33 4.66 12.39
C CYS A 282 46.23 3.42 12.22
N GLY A 283 46.03 2.61 11.19
CA GLY A 283 46.90 1.48 10.85
C GLY A 283 46.41 0.12 11.32
N CYS A 284 45.22 0.03 11.94
CA CYS A 284 44.60 -1.25 12.29
C CYS A 284 43.93 -1.87 11.05
N PRO A 285 44.25 -3.13 10.68
CA PRO A 285 43.57 -3.79 9.57
C PRO A 285 42.05 -3.89 9.80
N PRO A 286 41.20 -3.67 8.77
CA PRO A 286 39.74 -3.67 8.93
C PRO A 286 39.16 -4.94 9.56
N VAL A 287 39.76 -6.11 9.28
CA VAL A 287 39.33 -7.41 9.81
C VAL A 287 39.61 -7.51 11.31
N ASP A 288 40.80 -7.08 11.75
CA ASP A 288 41.21 -7.11 13.15
C ASP A 288 40.40 -6.10 13.99
N TYR A 289 40.11 -4.95 13.40
CA TYR A 289 39.23 -3.96 14.00
C TYR A 289 37.79 -4.47 14.11
N ALA A 290 37.25 -5.12 13.08
CA ALA A 290 35.92 -5.74 13.14
C ALA A 290 35.82 -6.81 14.23
N ALA A 291 36.86 -7.63 14.41
CA ALA A 291 36.92 -8.61 15.50
C ALA A 291 36.96 -7.93 16.88
N THR A 292 37.66 -6.79 17.00
CA THR A 292 37.71 -5.96 18.21
C THR A 292 36.33 -5.39 18.56
N LEU A 293 35.58 -4.87 17.58
CA LEU A 293 34.21 -4.37 17.77
C LEU A 293 33.24 -5.44 18.27
N VAL A 294 33.34 -6.67 17.76
CA VAL A 294 32.50 -7.79 18.23
C VAL A 294 32.81 -8.14 19.69
N ARG A 295 34.09 -8.12 20.08
CA ARG A 295 34.52 -8.41 21.46
C ARG A 295 34.16 -7.31 22.46
N LEU A 296 33.99 -6.07 22.01
CA LEU A 296 33.54 -4.94 22.83
C LEU A 296 32.02 -4.92 23.06
N THR A 297 31.26 -5.82 22.42
CA THR A 297 29.81 -5.87 22.56
C THR A 297 29.42 -6.59 23.86
N PRO A 298 28.77 -5.93 24.83
CA PRO A 298 28.37 -6.56 26.07
C PRO A 298 27.33 -7.65 25.83
N THR A 299 27.51 -8.81 26.46
CA THR A 299 26.46 -9.82 26.63
C THR A 299 25.40 -9.26 27.59
N ALA A 300 24.30 -8.77 27.02
CA ALA A 300 23.01 -8.46 27.68
C ALA A 300 23.04 -7.76 29.07
N THR A 301 22.86 -6.44 29.10
CA THR A 301 22.08 -5.72 30.13
C THR A 301 21.62 -4.34 29.59
N PRO A 302 20.42 -3.86 29.98
CA PRO A 302 19.92 -2.55 29.55
C PRO A 302 20.54 -1.46 30.45
N ALA A 303 21.61 -0.84 29.99
CA ALA A 303 22.10 0.39 30.62
C ALA A 303 21.21 1.57 30.20
N LEU A 304 20.72 2.35 31.16
CA LEU A 304 20.15 3.68 30.94
C LEU A 304 21.21 4.54 30.24
N THR A 305 21.12 4.64 28.91
CA THR A 305 22.11 5.35 28.09
C THR A 305 21.85 6.84 28.07
N MET A 306 22.84 7.58 28.57
CA MET A 306 23.00 9.03 28.48
C MET A 306 22.87 9.52 27.02
N ALA A 307 22.04 10.54 26.76
CA ALA A 307 21.89 11.28 25.50
C ALA A 307 23.16 11.93 24.92
N ALA A 308 24.33 11.66 25.49
CA ALA A 308 25.62 12.10 24.96
C ALA A 308 26.48 10.95 24.41
N VAL A 309 25.95 9.72 24.36
CA VAL A 309 26.57 8.56 23.67
C VAL A 309 25.61 8.11 22.58
N SER A 310 26.12 7.97 21.37
CA SER A 310 25.41 7.53 20.16
C SER A 310 24.52 6.31 20.45
N ARG A 311 23.27 6.33 19.96
CA ARG A 311 22.47 5.11 19.91
C ARG A 311 23.13 4.18 18.89
N ARG A 312 23.55 3.01 19.35
CA ARG A 312 24.31 2.03 18.55
C ARG A 312 23.62 1.76 17.21
N SER A 313 24.31 2.07 16.11
CA SER A 313 23.97 1.53 14.80
C SER A 313 24.08 0.00 14.85
N PRO A 314 23.41 -0.74 13.95
CA PRO A 314 23.51 -2.19 13.97
C PRO A 314 24.97 -2.60 13.77
N LEU A 315 25.59 -3.16 14.80
CA LEU A 315 26.98 -3.67 14.79
C LEU A 315 27.26 -4.55 13.55
N ALA A 316 26.27 -5.35 13.16
CA ALA A 316 26.32 -6.19 11.96
C ALA A 316 26.57 -5.38 10.68
N THR A 317 26.00 -4.18 10.55
CA THR A 317 26.21 -3.29 9.40
C THR A 317 27.64 -2.77 9.35
N ARG A 318 28.18 -2.33 10.50
CA ARG A 318 29.56 -1.85 10.63
C ARG A 318 30.60 -2.93 10.34
N VAL A 319 30.42 -4.12 10.93
CA VAL A 319 31.29 -5.28 10.68
C VAL A 319 31.25 -5.68 9.21
N ARG A 320 30.06 -5.80 8.60
CA ARG A 320 29.94 -6.11 7.16
C ARG A 320 30.62 -5.06 6.29
N ARG A 321 30.49 -3.77 6.62
CA ARG A 321 31.12 -2.68 5.87
C ARG A 321 32.65 -2.77 5.92
N LEU A 322 33.22 -3.04 7.09
CA LEU A 322 34.67 -3.21 7.26
C LEU A 322 35.19 -4.42 6.49
N LEU A 323 34.50 -5.57 6.57
CA LEU A 323 34.88 -6.80 5.88
C LEU A 323 34.73 -6.71 4.35
N ALA A 324 33.80 -5.89 3.86
CA ALA A 324 33.61 -5.64 2.43
C ALA A 324 34.62 -4.61 1.84
N GLY A 325 35.63 -4.19 2.60
CA GLY A 325 36.59 -3.17 2.16
C GLY A 325 35.99 -1.76 2.03
N GLY A 326 34.86 -1.49 2.71
CA GLY A 326 34.10 -0.24 2.61
C GLY A 326 34.68 0.95 3.38
N PHE A 327 35.95 0.91 3.78
CA PHE A 327 36.62 2.01 4.49
C PHE A 327 36.88 3.18 3.53
N GLN A 328 36.79 4.41 4.04
CA GLN A 328 37.04 5.62 3.26
C GLN A 328 38.06 6.52 3.96
N PRO A 329 38.73 7.43 3.22
CA PRO A 329 39.60 8.42 3.85
C PRO A 329 38.77 9.27 4.85
N PRO A 330 39.14 9.27 6.15
CA PRO A 330 38.28 9.79 7.21
C PRO A 330 38.30 11.33 7.31
N ARG A 331 39.31 11.99 6.71
CA ARG A 331 39.45 13.45 6.72
C ARG A 331 38.64 14.09 5.60
N LEU A 332 37.79 15.05 5.98
CA LEU A 332 37.10 15.91 5.01
C LEU A 332 38.11 16.88 4.39
N GLY A 333 38.26 16.83 3.06
CA GLY A 333 39.12 17.79 2.35
C GLY A 333 38.59 19.21 2.50
N ARG A 334 39.50 20.20 2.64
CA ARG A 334 39.12 21.63 2.81
C ARG A 334 38.18 22.12 1.71
N GLY A 335 38.37 21.67 0.47
CA GLY A 335 37.49 21.99 -0.66
C GLY A 335 36.07 21.44 -0.51
N TRP A 336 35.89 20.26 0.11
CA TRP A 336 34.55 19.72 0.39
C TRP A 336 33.81 20.56 1.42
N ILE A 337 34.48 20.91 2.53
CA ILE A 337 33.88 21.73 3.59
C ILE A 337 33.46 23.09 3.02
N ALA A 338 34.37 23.75 2.29
CA ALA A 338 34.08 25.04 1.66
C ALA A 338 32.93 24.94 0.64
N GLY A 339 32.97 23.94 -0.26
CA GLY A 339 31.94 23.73 -1.27
C GLY A 339 30.55 23.40 -0.69
N ALA A 340 30.48 22.49 0.28
CA ALA A 340 29.22 22.11 0.92
C ALA A 340 28.61 23.27 1.72
N THR A 341 29.46 24.03 2.43
CA THR A 341 29.01 25.21 3.19
C THR A 341 28.50 26.30 2.25
N PHE A 342 29.26 26.63 1.21
CA PHE A 342 28.89 27.65 0.24
C PHE A 342 27.63 27.26 -0.56
N GLY A 343 27.53 26.00 -0.99
CA GLY A 343 26.33 25.48 -1.65
C GLY A 343 25.08 25.54 -0.76
N THR A 344 25.21 25.19 0.52
CA THR A 344 24.12 25.31 1.50
C THR A 344 23.71 26.77 1.69
N LEU A 345 24.67 27.70 1.82
CA LEU A 345 24.40 29.12 1.98
C LEU A 345 23.72 29.75 0.74
N ILE A 346 24.14 29.37 -0.47
CA ILE A 346 23.47 29.82 -1.70
C ILE A 346 22.03 29.33 -1.74
N LEU A 347 21.80 28.03 -1.53
CA LEU A 347 20.46 27.45 -1.55
C LEU A 347 19.55 28.07 -0.48
N ALA A 348 20.12 28.34 0.71
CA ALA A 348 19.48 29.07 1.80
C ALA A 348 19.07 30.49 1.40
N ALA A 349 19.98 31.26 0.81
CA ALA A 349 19.70 32.61 0.36
C ALA A 349 18.67 32.64 -0.78
N THR A 350 18.80 31.74 -1.77
CA THR A 350 17.84 31.65 -2.87
C THR A 350 16.45 31.29 -2.37
N TRP A 351 16.33 30.35 -1.42
CA TRP A 351 15.05 29.98 -0.83
C TRP A 351 14.42 31.13 -0.05
N ALA A 352 15.20 31.81 0.79
CA ALA A 352 14.72 32.93 1.59
C ALA A 352 14.24 34.10 0.69
N LEU A 353 14.94 34.39 -0.40
CA LEU A 353 14.60 35.46 -1.36
C LEU A 353 13.44 35.11 -2.31
N TRP A 354 13.03 33.84 -2.39
CA TRP A 354 11.98 33.35 -3.28
C TRP A 354 10.57 33.60 -2.72
N GLN A 355 10.28 34.86 -2.39
CA GLN A 355 9.00 35.33 -1.84
C GLN A 355 8.41 36.46 -2.71
N PRO A 356 7.07 36.61 -2.79
CA PRO A 356 6.41 37.71 -3.51
C PRO A 356 6.69 39.07 -2.85
N ARG A 357 6.93 40.12 -3.64
CA ARG A 357 6.81 41.51 -3.18
C ARG A 357 5.34 41.85 -2.91
N HIS A 358 5.04 42.88 -2.14
CA HIS A 358 3.68 43.45 -2.11
C HIS A 358 3.46 44.37 -3.34
N ALA A 359 2.32 44.23 -4.04
CA ALA A 359 1.89 45.13 -5.13
C ALA A 359 0.77 46.04 -4.70
N GLU A 360 0.87 47.28 -5.16
CA GLU A 360 -0.19 48.29 -5.18
C GLU A 360 -1.17 47.95 -6.32
N ALA A 361 -2.47 47.97 -6.02
CA ALA A 361 -3.50 47.31 -6.82
C ALA A 361 -4.04 48.14 -7.99
N GLU A 362 -4.07 47.55 -9.19
CA GLU A 362 -4.87 47.99 -10.35
C GLU A 362 -5.64 46.81 -10.95
N SER A 363 -6.89 47.05 -11.35
CA SER A 363 -7.89 46.02 -11.70
C SER A 363 -8.02 45.79 -13.20
N THR A 364 -8.21 44.54 -13.67
CA THR A 364 -9.02 44.26 -14.88
C THR A 364 -9.56 42.82 -14.94
N LYS A 365 -10.78 42.67 -15.47
CA LYS A 365 -11.64 41.46 -15.58
C LYS A 365 -11.32 40.59 -16.82
N GLY A 366 -11.65 39.29 -16.76
CA GLY A 366 -11.80 38.40 -17.92
C GLY A 366 -12.45 37.05 -17.54
N ALA A 367 -13.44 36.59 -18.31
CA ALA A 367 -14.39 35.50 -18.03
C ALA A 367 -13.92 34.08 -18.50
N PRO A 368 -14.56 32.96 -18.05
CA PRO A 368 -14.14 31.58 -18.37
C PRO A 368 -14.91 30.94 -19.57
N PRO A 369 -14.38 29.89 -20.24
CA PRO A 369 -15.07 29.20 -21.32
C PRO A 369 -15.94 28.02 -20.84
N THR A 370 -17.00 27.80 -21.60
CA THR A 370 -18.09 26.83 -21.46
C THR A 370 -17.72 25.41 -21.90
N LYS A 371 -18.35 24.42 -21.26
CA LYS A 371 -18.43 23.00 -21.69
C LYS A 371 -19.41 22.89 -22.85
N ASP A 372 -19.20 21.95 -23.78
CA ASP A 372 -20.31 21.25 -24.45
C ASP A 372 -19.96 20.06 -25.37
N HIS A 373 -20.86 19.05 -25.28
CA HIS A 373 -21.30 18.00 -26.23
C HIS A 373 -20.44 16.75 -26.59
N ALA A 374 -21.07 15.57 -26.40
CA ALA A 374 -20.69 14.25 -26.91
C ALA A 374 -21.50 13.90 -28.19
N PRO A 375 -20.93 13.21 -29.21
CA PRO A 375 -21.61 12.88 -30.47
C PRO A 375 -22.35 11.51 -30.47
N PRO A 376 -23.28 11.28 -31.43
CA PRO A 376 -24.14 10.09 -31.52
C PRO A 376 -23.42 8.82 -32.04
N THR A 377 -23.89 7.63 -31.63
CA THR A 377 -23.23 6.32 -31.80
C THR A 377 -23.72 5.55 -33.04
N GLU A 378 -22.82 5.22 -33.98
CA GLU A 378 -22.99 4.14 -34.96
C GLU A 378 -22.47 2.80 -34.40
N THR A 379 -23.08 1.66 -34.78
CA THR A 379 -22.82 0.31 -34.24
C THR A 379 -22.06 -0.62 -35.23
N LYS A 380 -21.20 -1.51 -34.71
CA LYS A 380 -20.54 -2.65 -35.40
C LYS A 380 -21.23 -3.94 -34.94
N ARG A 381 -21.44 -4.92 -35.82
CA ARG A 381 -22.00 -6.23 -35.45
C ARG A 381 -20.88 -7.26 -35.32
N LEU A 382 -20.85 -7.97 -34.19
CA LEU A 382 -20.02 -9.15 -33.95
C LEU A 382 -20.90 -10.40 -34.09
N ARG A 383 -20.49 -11.34 -34.94
CA ARG A 383 -21.08 -12.67 -35.01
C ARG A 383 -20.39 -13.58 -34.00
N VAL A 384 -21.15 -14.20 -33.09
CA VAL A 384 -20.62 -15.21 -32.18
C VAL A 384 -21.16 -16.57 -32.60
N VAL A 385 -20.28 -17.51 -32.91
CA VAL A 385 -20.64 -18.87 -33.30
C VAL A 385 -20.31 -19.82 -32.15
N VAL A 386 -21.25 -20.67 -31.78
CA VAL A 386 -21.10 -21.66 -30.70
C VAL A 386 -21.26 -23.04 -31.30
N LEU A 387 -20.19 -23.83 -31.20
CA LEU A 387 -20.08 -25.19 -31.72
C LEU A 387 -19.75 -26.16 -30.59
N ASP A 388 -19.99 -27.44 -30.81
CA ASP A 388 -19.41 -28.52 -30.01
C ASP A 388 -17.95 -28.82 -30.45
N PRO A 389 -17.21 -29.70 -29.76
CA PRO A 389 -15.81 -30.00 -30.10
C PRO A 389 -15.63 -30.71 -31.46
N ASN A 390 -16.71 -31.23 -32.04
CA ASN A 390 -16.74 -31.87 -33.35
C ASN A 390 -17.15 -30.89 -34.47
N GLY A 391 -17.41 -29.62 -34.13
CA GLY A 391 -17.82 -28.57 -35.06
C GLY A 391 -19.32 -28.53 -35.36
N LYS A 392 -20.16 -29.26 -34.61
CA LYS A 392 -21.62 -29.21 -34.77
C LYS A 392 -22.16 -27.94 -34.09
N PRO A 393 -23.08 -27.19 -34.74
CA PRO A 393 -23.67 -26.00 -34.14
C PRO A 393 -24.50 -26.28 -32.86
N ILE A 394 -24.39 -25.39 -31.87
CA ILE A 394 -25.16 -25.43 -30.63
C ILE A 394 -26.20 -24.29 -30.64
N PRO A 395 -27.49 -24.60 -30.89
CA PRO A 395 -28.57 -23.61 -30.81
C PRO A 395 -28.97 -23.28 -29.37
N ASP A 396 -29.59 -22.11 -29.19
CA ASP A 396 -30.08 -21.58 -27.92
C ASP A 396 -29.00 -21.55 -26.81
N ALA A 397 -27.74 -21.33 -27.17
CA ALA A 397 -26.68 -20.98 -26.24
C ALA A 397 -26.78 -19.47 -25.94
N THR A 398 -26.58 -19.10 -24.68
CA THR A 398 -26.64 -17.70 -24.22
C THR A 398 -25.25 -17.06 -24.33
N ILE A 399 -25.19 -15.89 -24.96
CA ILE A 399 -24.00 -15.06 -25.05
C ILE A 399 -24.22 -13.79 -24.22
N ARG A 400 -23.38 -13.56 -23.22
CA ARG A 400 -23.38 -12.33 -22.42
C ARG A 400 -22.15 -11.50 -22.76
N ALA A 401 -22.37 -10.27 -23.21
CA ALA A 401 -21.34 -9.32 -23.58
C ALA A 401 -21.28 -8.17 -22.55
N SER A 402 -20.18 -8.08 -21.79
CA SER A 402 -19.85 -6.90 -20.99
C SER A 402 -18.98 -5.97 -21.82
N ILE A 403 -19.48 -4.74 -22.03
CA ILE A 403 -18.91 -3.76 -22.96
C ILE A 403 -18.59 -2.47 -22.20
N ARG A 404 -17.37 -1.96 -22.39
CA ARG A 404 -16.97 -0.63 -21.94
C ARG A 404 -16.55 0.21 -23.14
N THR A 405 -16.92 1.50 -23.14
CA THR A 405 -16.54 2.48 -24.15
C THR A 405 -15.87 3.68 -23.50
N GLU A 406 -15.28 4.58 -24.29
CA GLU A 406 -14.76 5.87 -23.79
C GLU A 406 -15.87 6.81 -23.30
N ALA A 407 -17.10 6.65 -23.80
CA ALA A 407 -18.22 7.57 -23.56
C ALA A 407 -19.17 7.13 -22.43
N THR A 408 -19.13 5.87 -22.00
CA THR A 408 -20.04 5.34 -20.96
C THR A 408 -19.36 5.25 -19.60
N GLU A 409 -19.95 5.90 -18.58
CA GLU A 409 -19.52 5.88 -17.15
C GLU A 409 -19.70 4.51 -16.44
N GLY A 410 -19.92 3.43 -17.19
CA GLY A 410 -20.15 2.08 -16.64
C GLY A 410 -20.00 0.96 -17.67
N GLN A 411 -20.03 -0.29 -17.18
CA GLN A 411 -20.10 -1.47 -18.04
C GLN A 411 -21.55 -1.66 -18.50
N THR A 412 -21.76 -1.77 -19.81
CA THR A 412 -23.07 -2.15 -20.36
C THR A 412 -23.08 -3.66 -20.59
N MET A 413 -24.09 -4.35 -20.08
CA MET A 413 -24.29 -5.78 -20.33
C MET A 413 -25.33 -5.98 -21.43
N ARG A 414 -25.01 -6.78 -22.45
CA ARG A 414 -25.93 -7.21 -23.51
C ARG A 414 -26.02 -8.73 -23.51
N GLU A 415 -27.20 -9.28 -23.79
CA GLU A 415 -27.43 -10.73 -23.89
C GLU A 415 -28.01 -11.08 -25.26
N ALA A 416 -27.54 -12.18 -25.86
CA ALA A 416 -28.03 -12.72 -27.12
C ALA A 416 -28.10 -14.25 -27.06
N LYS A 417 -28.96 -14.87 -27.89
CA LYS A 417 -29.06 -16.34 -28.00
C LYS A 417 -28.68 -16.82 -29.39
N THR A 418 -28.05 -17.98 -29.49
CA THR A 418 -27.69 -18.58 -30.78
C THR A 418 -28.89 -19.16 -31.50
N ASN A 419 -28.93 -19.02 -32.82
CA ASN A 419 -29.93 -19.60 -33.70
C ASN A 419 -29.64 -21.10 -34.01
N THR A 420 -30.44 -21.70 -34.90
CA THR A 420 -30.28 -23.11 -35.33
C THR A 420 -28.92 -23.43 -35.98
N ALA A 421 -28.22 -22.42 -36.51
CA ALA A 421 -26.87 -22.54 -37.03
C ALA A 421 -25.78 -22.26 -35.96
N GLY A 422 -26.16 -22.19 -34.68
CA GLY A 422 -25.26 -21.92 -33.56
C GLY A 422 -24.72 -20.49 -33.54
N ALA A 423 -25.31 -19.55 -34.28
CA ALA A 423 -24.81 -18.18 -34.39
C ALA A 423 -25.71 -17.18 -33.66
N ALA A 424 -25.10 -16.22 -32.96
CA ALA A 424 -25.74 -15.07 -32.35
C ALA A 424 -25.09 -13.78 -32.88
N GLU A 425 -25.85 -12.69 -32.99
CA GLU A 425 -25.30 -11.37 -33.28
C GLU A 425 -25.27 -10.53 -32.00
N VAL A 426 -24.11 -9.96 -31.70
CA VAL A 426 -23.91 -9.00 -30.61
C VAL A 426 -23.59 -7.65 -31.23
N GLU A 427 -24.45 -6.68 -30.97
CA GLU A 427 -24.19 -5.30 -31.37
C GLU A 427 -23.19 -4.63 -30.44
N LEU A 428 -22.09 -4.15 -31.02
CA LEU A 428 -21.04 -3.42 -30.33
C LEU A 428 -21.05 -1.95 -30.77
N PRO A 429 -20.81 -0.99 -29.87
CA PRO A 429 -20.47 0.38 -30.27
C PRO A 429 -19.20 0.42 -31.15
N LYS A 430 -19.03 1.42 -32.01
CA LYS A 430 -17.79 1.57 -32.80
C LYS A 430 -16.52 1.71 -31.93
N THR A 431 -16.62 2.31 -30.75
CA THR A 431 -15.49 2.54 -29.85
C THR A 431 -15.60 1.67 -28.59
N VAL A 432 -15.05 0.46 -28.67
CA VAL A 432 -14.95 -0.45 -27.52
C VAL A 432 -13.55 -0.31 -26.90
N THR A 433 -13.51 -0.08 -25.58
CA THR A 433 -12.26 -0.03 -24.79
C THR A 433 -12.05 -1.27 -23.95
N ARG A 434 -13.10 -2.07 -23.73
CA ARG A 434 -13.00 -3.41 -23.15
C ARG A 434 -14.20 -4.24 -23.55
N LEU A 435 -13.98 -5.49 -23.91
CA LEU A 435 -15.02 -6.46 -24.23
C LEU A 435 -14.79 -7.75 -23.45
N ARG A 436 -15.84 -8.30 -22.84
CA ARG A 436 -15.85 -9.66 -22.31
C ARG A 436 -17.08 -10.39 -22.82
N LEU A 437 -16.89 -11.54 -23.45
CA LEU A 437 -17.95 -12.42 -23.94
C LEU A 437 -17.96 -13.69 -23.11
N LEU A 438 -19.12 -14.04 -22.56
CA LEU A 438 -19.37 -15.29 -21.87
C LEU A 438 -20.37 -16.10 -22.69
N ALA A 439 -20.01 -17.33 -23.05
CA ALA A 439 -20.87 -18.28 -23.75
C ALA A 439 -21.30 -19.40 -22.81
N GLU A 440 -22.61 -19.63 -22.70
CA GLU A 440 -23.21 -20.56 -21.75
C GLU A 440 -24.26 -21.44 -22.43
N LYS A 441 -24.26 -22.73 -22.11
CA LYS A 441 -25.30 -23.68 -22.49
C LYS A 441 -25.39 -24.76 -21.42
N PRO A 442 -26.61 -25.15 -20.96
CA PRO A 442 -26.76 -26.32 -20.10
C PRO A 442 -26.06 -27.54 -20.69
N THR A 443 -25.48 -28.40 -19.84
CA THR A 443 -24.67 -29.59 -20.19
C THR A 443 -23.33 -29.32 -20.88
N PHE A 444 -22.94 -28.05 -21.05
CA PHE A 444 -21.63 -27.65 -21.57
C PHE A 444 -20.90 -26.77 -20.55
N VAL A 445 -19.58 -26.71 -20.68
CA VAL A 445 -18.74 -25.86 -19.84
C VAL A 445 -18.86 -24.41 -20.31
N SER A 446 -19.16 -23.48 -19.40
CA SER A 446 -19.18 -22.05 -19.72
C SER A 446 -17.79 -21.53 -20.06
N MET A 447 -17.69 -20.73 -21.11
CA MET A 447 -16.41 -20.25 -21.65
C MET A 447 -16.42 -18.75 -21.84
N VAL A 448 -15.25 -18.11 -21.68
CA VAL A 448 -15.09 -16.67 -21.70
C VAL A 448 -13.98 -16.23 -22.63
N ALA A 449 -14.22 -15.15 -23.38
CA ALA A 449 -13.23 -14.43 -24.16
C ALA A 449 -13.17 -12.97 -23.71
N SER A 450 -11.97 -12.39 -23.63
CA SER A 450 -11.79 -10.99 -23.22
C SER A 450 -10.83 -10.24 -24.14
N TRP A 451 -11.08 -8.95 -24.31
CA TRP A 451 -10.21 -7.99 -25.01
C TRP A 451 -9.99 -6.77 -24.13
N ASP A 452 -8.72 -6.39 -23.95
CA ASP A 452 -8.33 -5.22 -23.20
C ASP A 452 -8.21 -3.95 -24.06
N GLN A 453 -7.99 -2.81 -23.42
CA GLN A 453 -7.96 -1.50 -24.08
C GLN A 453 -6.78 -1.33 -25.05
N TYR A 454 -5.62 -1.93 -24.74
CA TYR A 454 -4.44 -1.81 -25.58
C TYR A 454 -4.52 -2.70 -26.81
N GLU A 455 -4.97 -3.95 -26.64
CA GLU A 455 -5.19 -4.88 -27.76
C GLU A 455 -6.10 -4.22 -28.80
N LEU A 456 -7.26 -3.72 -28.37
CA LEU A 456 -8.25 -3.06 -29.25
C LEU A 456 -7.72 -1.77 -29.90
N ALA A 457 -6.69 -1.14 -29.33
CA ALA A 457 -6.04 0.00 -29.93
C ALA A 457 -4.94 -0.36 -30.93
N SER A 458 -4.22 -1.46 -30.71
CA SER A 458 -3.10 -1.96 -31.53
C SER A 458 -3.51 -2.54 -32.88
N GLY A 459 -4.79 -2.46 -33.24
CA GLY A 459 -5.32 -3.04 -34.47
C GLY A 459 -5.67 -4.52 -34.34
N HIS A 460 -5.56 -5.11 -33.15
CA HIS A 460 -6.22 -6.37 -32.81
C HIS A 460 -7.72 -6.11 -32.64
N ASP A 461 -8.38 -5.92 -33.78
CA ASP A 461 -9.80 -5.66 -33.87
C ASP A 461 -10.58 -6.80 -33.20
N VAL A 462 -11.70 -6.47 -32.53
CA VAL A 462 -12.68 -7.51 -32.20
C VAL A 462 -13.04 -8.18 -33.53
N PRO A 463 -12.83 -9.51 -33.65
CA PRO A 463 -13.03 -10.17 -34.93
C PRO A 463 -14.48 -9.99 -35.37
N THR A 464 -14.74 -10.02 -36.67
CA THR A 464 -16.13 -9.99 -37.17
C THR A 464 -16.89 -11.24 -36.74
N GLU A 465 -16.18 -12.34 -36.49
CA GLU A 465 -16.69 -13.59 -35.97
C GLU A 465 -15.81 -14.14 -34.83
N SER A 466 -16.41 -14.51 -33.71
CA SER A 466 -15.74 -15.24 -32.63
C SER A 466 -16.40 -16.61 -32.44
N THR A 467 -15.61 -17.68 -32.47
CA THR A 467 -16.13 -19.05 -32.36
C THR A 467 -15.79 -19.68 -31.01
N PHE A 468 -16.82 -19.98 -30.22
CA PHE A 468 -16.72 -20.79 -29.01
C PHE A 468 -16.94 -22.27 -29.36
N ARG A 469 -16.02 -23.14 -28.95
CA ARG A 469 -16.18 -24.59 -29.02
C ARG A 469 -16.45 -25.12 -27.62
N LEU A 470 -17.71 -25.13 -27.21
CA LEU A 470 -18.05 -25.56 -25.87
C LEU A 470 -17.81 -27.05 -25.72
N GLU A 471 -17.08 -27.43 -24.69
CA GLU A 471 -16.82 -28.83 -24.36
C GLU A 471 -17.99 -29.39 -23.52
N PRO A 472 -18.35 -30.67 -23.70
CA PRO A 472 -19.30 -31.33 -22.82
C PRO A 472 -18.84 -31.18 -21.38
N ALA A 473 -19.75 -30.72 -20.54
CA ALA A 473 -19.43 -30.62 -19.13
C ALA A 473 -19.50 -32.01 -18.49
N VAL A 474 -18.56 -32.25 -17.58
CA VAL A 474 -18.65 -33.34 -16.63
C VAL A 474 -19.28 -32.83 -15.34
N THR A 475 -19.53 -33.77 -14.44
CA THR A 475 -20.16 -33.45 -13.17
C THR A 475 -19.15 -33.52 -12.05
N ALA A 476 -19.33 -32.65 -11.06
CA ALA A 476 -18.71 -32.81 -9.77
C ALA A 476 -19.77 -32.76 -8.69
N GLY A 477 -19.49 -33.40 -7.57
CA GLY A 477 -20.40 -33.44 -6.45
C GLY A 477 -19.76 -34.13 -5.27
N GLY A 478 -20.54 -34.26 -4.22
CA GLY A 478 -20.12 -34.95 -3.02
C GLY A 478 -21.22 -34.92 -1.98
N GLN A 479 -20.89 -35.40 -0.80
CA GLN A 479 -21.75 -35.38 0.36
C GLN A 479 -21.19 -34.45 1.42
N ILE A 480 -22.06 -33.72 2.09
CA ILE A 480 -21.74 -32.91 3.25
C ILE A 480 -22.40 -33.56 4.47
N GLN A 481 -21.59 -33.78 5.51
CA GLN A 481 -22.01 -34.45 6.74
C GLN A 481 -21.45 -33.72 7.97
N ASP A 482 -21.99 -34.04 9.15
CA ASP A 482 -21.45 -33.57 10.42
C ASP A 482 -20.34 -34.49 10.96
N GLU A 483 -19.77 -34.13 12.11
CA GLU A 483 -18.68 -34.88 12.77
C GLU A 483 -19.11 -36.29 13.23
N GLN A 484 -20.42 -36.57 13.28
CA GLN A 484 -20.98 -37.89 13.60
C GLN A 484 -21.32 -38.70 12.34
N GLY A 485 -21.03 -38.18 11.14
CA GLY A 485 -21.32 -38.82 9.86
C GLY A 485 -22.79 -38.70 9.42
N ARG A 486 -23.59 -37.83 10.05
CA ARG A 486 -24.98 -37.60 9.65
C ARG A 486 -25.01 -36.60 8.49
N PRO A 487 -25.84 -36.82 7.46
CA PRO A 487 -25.94 -35.91 6.33
C PRO A 487 -26.48 -34.53 6.73
N ILE A 488 -25.97 -33.47 6.10
CA ILE A 488 -26.42 -32.09 6.32
C ILE A 488 -27.21 -31.61 5.10
N PRO A 489 -28.55 -31.61 5.15
CA PRO A 489 -29.38 -31.02 4.10
C PRO A 489 -29.37 -29.50 4.15
N GLY A 490 -29.62 -28.83 3.02
CA GLY A 490 -29.74 -27.37 3.00
C GLY A 490 -28.40 -26.59 3.04
N ALA A 491 -27.26 -27.27 3.00
CA ALA A 491 -25.95 -26.61 2.93
C ALA A 491 -25.74 -25.99 1.54
N GLN A 492 -25.32 -24.73 1.50
CA GLN A 492 -25.02 -24.01 0.27
C GLN A 492 -23.57 -24.28 -0.14
N VAL A 493 -23.38 -24.70 -1.39
CA VAL A 493 -22.09 -25.04 -1.97
C VAL A 493 -21.84 -24.13 -3.16
N GLN A 494 -20.73 -23.40 -3.08
CA GLN A 494 -20.20 -22.64 -4.19
C GLN A 494 -18.90 -23.29 -4.69
N VAL A 495 -18.74 -23.34 -6.00
CA VAL A 495 -17.65 -23.98 -6.71
C VAL A 495 -17.02 -22.99 -7.68
N ILE A 496 -15.70 -22.83 -7.57
CA ILE A 496 -14.88 -22.08 -8.51
C ILE A 496 -13.70 -22.93 -8.98
N LEU A 497 -13.12 -22.57 -10.12
CA LEU A 497 -11.85 -23.12 -10.57
C LEU A 497 -10.70 -22.54 -9.73
N GLY A 498 -9.70 -23.37 -9.43
CA GLY A 498 -8.47 -22.94 -8.76
C GLY A 498 -7.61 -22.04 -9.64
N ASP A 499 -7.62 -22.30 -10.95
CA ASP A 499 -6.79 -21.65 -11.97
C ASP A 499 -7.61 -21.27 -13.21
N MET A 500 -7.07 -20.35 -14.01
CA MET A 500 -7.63 -20.05 -15.34
C MET A 500 -7.22 -21.15 -16.33
N LEU A 501 -8.09 -22.11 -16.52
CA LEU A 501 -7.88 -23.22 -17.46
C LEU A 501 -8.49 -22.92 -18.83
N ARG A 502 -7.93 -23.50 -19.89
CA ARG A 502 -8.39 -23.33 -21.28
C ARG A 502 -8.77 -24.67 -21.91
N PRO A 503 -9.73 -24.69 -22.85
CA PRO A 503 -10.06 -25.90 -23.59
C PRO A 503 -8.90 -26.35 -24.48
N ALA A 504 -8.76 -27.67 -24.66
CA ALA A 504 -7.67 -28.25 -25.45
C ALA A 504 -7.80 -27.93 -26.95
N LYS A 505 -9.02 -27.63 -27.40
CA LYS A 505 -9.36 -27.25 -28.78
C LYS A 505 -10.16 -25.95 -28.75
N GLY A 506 -9.50 -24.81 -28.93
CA GLY A 506 -10.17 -23.51 -28.89
C GLY A 506 -9.32 -22.41 -29.50
N ASP A 507 -9.93 -21.25 -29.69
CA ASP A 507 -9.19 -20.00 -29.84
C ASP A 507 -8.42 -19.75 -28.54
N ASP A 508 -7.13 -19.40 -28.62
CA ASP A 508 -6.26 -19.19 -27.48
C ASP A 508 -6.78 -18.10 -26.52
N ARG A 509 -7.67 -17.22 -27.00
CA ARG A 509 -8.31 -16.17 -26.20
C ARG A 509 -9.47 -16.68 -25.31
N ILE A 510 -9.90 -17.93 -25.51
CA ILE A 510 -11.01 -18.54 -24.80
C ILE A 510 -10.50 -19.36 -23.61
N SER A 511 -11.01 -19.06 -22.42
CA SER A 511 -10.79 -19.84 -21.21
C SER A 511 -12.12 -20.33 -20.63
N TYR A 512 -12.08 -21.29 -19.70
CA TYR A 512 -13.28 -21.65 -18.95
C TYR A 512 -13.65 -20.53 -17.98
N ALA A 513 -14.94 -20.39 -17.69
CA ALA A 513 -15.40 -19.50 -16.63
C ALA A 513 -14.87 -19.98 -15.28
N ILE A 514 -14.20 -19.09 -14.53
CA ILE A 514 -13.63 -19.41 -13.21
C ILE A 514 -14.75 -19.68 -12.18
N VAL A 515 -15.87 -18.96 -12.29
CA VAL A 515 -17.02 -19.15 -11.39
C VAL A 515 -17.96 -20.17 -12.03
N LEU A 516 -18.06 -21.36 -11.43
CA LEU A 516 -18.95 -22.43 -11.91
C LEU A 516 -20.34 -22.34 -11.27
N THR A 517 -20.41 -21.90 -10.02
CA THR A 517 -21.69 -21.59 -9.37
C THR A 517 -21.61 -20.17 -8.82
N ASP A 518 -22.55 -19.32 -9.22
CA ASP A 518 -22.60 -17.95 -8.75
C ASP A 518 -22.95 -17.90 -7.24
N ARG A 519 -22.51 -16.84 -6.56
CA ARG A 519 -22.88 -16.56 -5.16
C ARG A 519 -24.37 -16.30 -5.01
N ASP A 520 -25.00 -15.75 -6.04
CA ASP A 520 -26.44 -15.42 -6.04
C ASP A 520 -27.32 -16.66 -6.30
N HIS A 521 -26.73 -17.76 -6.80
CA HIS A 521 -27.41 -19.02 -7.08
C HIS A 521 -26.57 -20.23 -6.62
N PRO A 522 -26.30 -20.38 -5.31
CA PRO A 522 -25.51 -21.50 -4.80
C PRO A 522 -26.30 -22.82 -4.93
N ILE A 523 -25.59 -23.93 -5.10
CA ILE A 523 -26.21 -25.25 -5.05
C ILE A 523 -26.52 -25.61 -3.61
N THR A 524 -27.70 -26.17 -3.36
CA THR A 524 -28.12 -26.59 -2.02
C THR A 524 -28.08 -28.12 -1.93
N THR A 525 -27.60 -28.67 -0.81
CA THR A 525 -27.57 -30.12 -0.58
C THR A 525 -28.98 -30.71 -0.41
N ASP A 526 -29.17 -31.94 -0.90
CA ASP A 526 -30.40 -32.73 -0.75
C ASP A 526 -30.58 -33.28 0.68
N ALA A 527 -31.65 -34.05 0.92
CA ALA A 527 -31.97 -34.65 2.22
C ALA A 527 -30.85 -35.55 2.77
N GLU A 528 -30.06 -36.16 1.88
CA GLU A 528 -28.92 -36.99 2.22
C GLU A 528 -27.59 -36.22 2.18
N GLY A 529 -27.64 -34.88 2.15
CA GLY A 529 -26.47 -34.01 2.19
C GLY A 529 -25.67 -33.99 0.89
N ARG A 530 -26.20 -34.54 -0.21
CA ARG A 530 -25.50 -34.59 -1.50
C ARG A 530 -25.74 -33.33 -2.32
N TRP A 531 -24.73 -32.92 -3.05
CA TRP A 531 -24.79 -31.82 -4.01
C TRP A 531 -24.11 -32.23 -5.32
N ARG A 532 -24.52 -31.59 -6.41
CA ARG A 532 -24.01 -31.88 -7.75
C ARG A 532 -24.07 -30.62 -8.62
N ILE A 533 -23.02 -30.43 -9.41
CA ILE A 533 -22.97 -29.49 -10.53
C ILE A 533 -22.66 -30.25 -11.82
N ASP A 534 -23.08 -29.69 -12.95
CA ASP A 534 -23.04 -30.32 -14.27
C ASP A 534 -22.39 -29.43 -15.34
N ASN A 535 -21.57 -28.46 -14.91
CA ASN A 535 -20.86 -27.50 -15.77
C ASN A 535 -19.33 -27.53 -15.58
N VAL A 536 -18.77 -28.66 -15.14
CA VAL A 536 -17.35 -28.80 -14.80
C VAL A 536 -16.52 -29.16 -16.03
N PRO A 537 -15.37 -28.51 -16.27
CA PRO A 537 -14.45 -28.92 -17.33
C PRO A 537 -13.81 -30.29 -17.08
N ASP A 538 -13.66 -31.12 -18.13
CA ASP A 538 -12.86 -32.34 -18.07
C ASP A 538 -11.40 -32.05 -18.42
N HIS A 539 -10.68 -31.39 -17.49
CA HIS A 539 -9.30 -30.97 -17.70
C HIS A 539 -8.32 -31.69 -16.74
N PRO A 540 -7.13 -32.13 -17.20
CA PRO A 540 -6.18 -32.88 -16.35
C PRO A 540 -5.59 -32.04 -15.20
N GLN A 541 -5.44 -30.73 -15.40
CA GLN A 541 -4.98 -29.79 -14.36
C GLN A 541 -6.13 -29.20 -13.52
N LEU A 542 -7.35 -29.73 -13.63
CA LEU A 542 -8.51 -29.18 -12.93
C LEU A 542 -8.33 -29.20 -11.41
N GLU A 543 -8.34 -28.03 -10.80
CA GLU A 543 -8.59 -27.85 -9.38
C GLU A 543 -9.94 -27.18 -9.17
N LEU A 544 -10.78 -27.79 -8.33
CA LEU A 544 -12.01 -27.15 -7.85
C LEU A 544 -11.73 -26.59 -6.47
N ARG A 545 -12.20 -25.37 -6.18
CA ARG A 545 -12.26 -24.78 -4.83
C ARG A 545 -13.73 -24.65 -4.40
N LEU A 546 -13.98 -24.95 -3.14
CA LEU A 546 -15.33 -24.99 -2.58
C LEU A 546 -15.45 -23.97 -1.45
N LEU A 547 -16.55 -23.22 -1.44
CA LEU A 547 -17.07 -22.58 -0.24
C LEU A 547 -18.36 -23.29 0.15
N VAL A 548 -18.41 -23.77 1.39
CA VAL A 548 -19.62 -24.38 1.95
C VAL A 548 -20.10 -23.55 3.13
N SER A 549 -21.37 -23.16 3.11
CA SER A 549 -22.03 -22.42 4.18
C SER A 549 -23.31 -23.13 4.64
N HIS A 550 -23.59 -23.10 5.95
CA HIS A 550 -24.82 -23.61 6.54
C HIS A 550 -25.19 -22.79 7.80
N PRO A 551 -26.48 -22.57 8.11
CA PRO A 551 -26.89 -21.79 9.28
C PRO A 551 -26.45 -22.34 10.65
N ASP A 552 -26.30 -23.65 10.77
CA ASP A 552 -25.96 -24.37 12.03
C ASP A 552 -24.53 -24.92 12.11
N TYR A 553 -23.76 -24.90 11.02
CA TYR A 553 -22.39 -25.44 10.99
C TYR A 553 -21.37 -24.39 10.57
N ALA A 554 -20.14 -24.50 11.08
CA ALA A 554 -19.08 -23.56 10.73
C ALA A 554 -18.75 -23.63 9.23
N PRO A 555 -18.64 -22.50 8.52
CA PRO A 555 -18.38 -22.50 7.08
C PRO A 555 -16.99 -23.00 6.75
N TYR A 556 -16.86 -23.60 5.57
CA TYR A 556 -15.62 -24.11 5.02
C TYR A 556 -15.10 -23.13 3.95
N GLY A 557 -14.08 -22.31 4.26
CA GLY A 557 -13.76 -21.05 3.56
C GLY A 557 -12.84 -21.10 2.32
N TYR A 558 -12.93 -20.03 1.49
CA TYR A 558 -12.26 -19.85 0.19
C TYR A 558 -10.72 -19.73 0.19
N TRP A 559 -10.06 -19.59 1.34
CA TRP A 559 -8.63 -19.21 1.41
C TRP A 559 -7.70 -20.33 1.88
N GLN A 560 -8.22 -21.55 2.02
CA GLN A 560 -7.49 -22.65 2.63
C GLN A 560 -7.37 -23.84 1.68
N GLU A 561 -6.58 -23.65 0.61
CA GLU A 561 -6.03 -24.75 -0.19
C GLU A 561 -5.34 -25.80 0.72
N GLY A 562 -4.72 -25.31 1.81
CA GLY A 562 -4.17 -26.14 2.88
C GLY A 562 -5.20 -26.96 3.68
N GLN A 563 -6.46 -26.52 3.77
CA GLN A 563 -7.51 -27.28 4.48
C GLN A 563 -8.16 -28.36 3.62
N LYS A 564 -8.30 -28.18 2.30
CA LYS A 564 -8.77 -29.27 1.41
C LYS A 564 -7.88 -30.51 1.49
N LYS A 565 -6.56 -30.31 1.52
CA LYS A 565 -5.59 -31.38 1.79
C LYS A 565 -5.76 -31.98 3.20
N ALA A 566 -6.04 -31.15 4.21
CA ALA A 566 -6.27 -31.62 5.58
C ALA A 566 -7.59 -32.41 5.76
N ALA A 567 -8.60 -32.18 4.91
CA ALA A 567 -9.86 -32.94 4.87
C ALA A 567 -9.82 -34.18 3.96
N GLY A 568 -8.70 -34.42 3.25
CA GLY A 568 -8.55 -35.57 2.35
C GLY A 568 -9.40 -35.53 1.07
N VAL A 569 -10.05 -34.39 0.74
CA VAL A 569 -10.92 -34.24 -0.42
C VAL A 569 -10.12 -33.82 -1.65
N THR A 570 -10.13 -34.66 -2.69
CA THR A 570 -9.45 -34.41 -3.96
C THR A 570 -10.44 -34.03 -5.07
N THR A 571 -9.97 -33.33 -6.12
CA THR A 571 -10.80 -33.09 -7.33
C THR A 571 -11.29 -34.39 -7.95
N ALA A 572 -10.49 -35.46 -7.91
CA ALA A 572 -10.88 -36.77 -8.42
C ALA A 572 -12.10 -37.35 -7.68
N MET A 573 -12.11 -37.27 -6.34
CA MET A 573 -13.26 -37.69 -5.53
C MET A 573 -14.49 -36.83 -5.82
N LEU A 574 -14.32 -35.53 -6.02
CA LEU A 574 -15.42 -34.62 -6.39
C LEU A 574 -16.01 -34.98 -7.75
N ARG A 575 -15.18 -35.29 -8.76
CA ARG A 575 -15.64 -35.74 -10.09
C ARG A 575 -16.36 -37.08 -10.04
N GLN A 576 -15.94 -37.99 -9.16
CA GLN A 576 -16.58 -39.28 -8.94
C GLN A 576 -17.84 -39.19 -8.07
N GLY A 577 -18.10 -38.04 -7.42
CA GLY A 577 -19.19 -37.87 -6.46
C GLY A 577 -18.98 -38.62 -5.14
N THR A 578 -17.76 -39.10 -4.87
CA THR A 578 -17.39 -39.87 -3.66
C THR A 578 -16.80 -38.99 -2.56
N ALA A 579 -16.56 -37.71 -2.85
CA ALA A 579 -16.06 -36.75 -1.88
C ALA A 579 -17.05 -36.57 -0.72
N THR A 580 -16.55 -36.71 0.51
CA THR A 580 -17.33 -36.44 1.72
C THR A 580 -16.65 -35.30 2.48
N LEU A 581 -17.36 -34.20 2.68
CA LEU A 581 -16.91 -33.05 3.45
C LEU A 581 -17.60 -33.07 4.81
N THR A 582 -16.81 -33.11 5.88
CA THR A 582 -17.31 -33.00 7.24
C THR A 582 -17.30 -31.53 7.68
N LEU A 583 -18.47 -30.94 7.90
CA LEU A 583 -18.58 -29.64 8.55
C LEU A 583 -18.53 -29.83 10.07
N LYS A 584 -17.74 -28.98 10.72
CA LYS A 584 -17.67 -28.97 12.19
C LYS A 584 -18.83 -28.21 12.77
N SER A 585 -19.27 -28.64 13.95
CA SER A 585 -20.20 -27.86 14.76
C SER A 585 -19.60 -26.48 15.00
N GLY A 586 -20.35 -25.43 14.66
CA GLY A 586 -19.93 -24.05 14.90
C GLY A 586 -20.58 -23.48 16.15
N VAL A 587 -20.03 -22.38 16.65
CA VAL A 587 -20.65 -21.57 17.69
C VAL A 587 -21.69 -20.67 17.03
N ILE A 588 -22.95 -20.80 17.45
CA ILE A 588 -24.06 -19.94 17.00
C ILE A 588 -24.12 -18.73 17.92
N VAL A 589 -23.94 -17.53 17.38
CA VAL A 589 -24.11 -16.29 18.13
C VAL A 589 -25.56 -15.88 18.12
N ARG A 590 -26.14 -15.74 19.31
CA ARG A 590 -27.50 -15.23 19.54
C ARG A 590 -27.42 -13.99 20.40
N GLY A 591 -28.38 -13.10 20.26
CA GLY A 591 -28.46 -11.92 21.10
C GLY A 591 -29.69 -11.08 20.80
N GLN A 592 -29.72 -9.90 21.40
CA GLN A 592 -30.76 -8.92 21.20
C GLN A 592 -30.14 -7.53 21.00
N VAL A 593 -30.76 -6.73 20.15
CA VAL A 593 -30.42 -5.32 19.92
C VAL A 593 -31.53 -4.45 20.49
N THR A 594 -31.19 -3.56 21.42
CA THR A 594 -32.13 -2.65 22.08
C THR A 594 -31.67 -1.21 22.04
N ASP A 595 -32.59 -0.29 22.19
CA ASP A 595 -32.30 1.13 22.40
C ASP A 595 -31.85 1.42 23.85
N PRO A 596 -31.47 2.67 24.19
CA PRO A 596 -31.12 3.05 25.56
C PRO A 596 -32.25 2.87 26.59
N ALA A 597 -33.52 2.86 26.17
CA ALA A 597 -34.65 2.60 27.06
C ALA A 597 -34.92 1.09 27.25
N GLY A 598 -34.18 0.21 26.56
CA GLY A 598 -34.37 -1.24 26.58
C GLY A 598 -35.45 -1.72 25.61
N LYS A 599 -35.98 -0.86 24.73
CA LYS A 599 -36.94 -1.25 23.71
C LYS A 599 -36.21 -2.00 22.59
N PRO A 600 -36.77 -3.10 22.07
CA PRO A 600 -36.16 -3.82 20.95
C PRO A 600 -36.06 -2.99 19.67
N ILE A 601 -34.97 -3.17 18.92
CA ILE A 601 -34.75 -2.57 17.61
C ILE A 601 -34.90 -3.65 16.53
N GLN A 602 -35.94 -3.54 15.71
CA GLN A 602 -36.19 -4.39 14.54
C GLN A 602 -35.33 -3.95 13.35
N ASN A 603 -34.97 -4.89 12.47
CA ASN A 603 -34.19 -4.64 11.24
C ASN A 603 -32.79 -4.05 11.48
N ALA A 604 -32.22 -4.23 12.67
CA ALA A 604 -30.79 -3.98 12.88
C ALA A 604 -30.01 -5.06 12.14
N PHE A 605 -29.04 -4.65 11.33
CA PHE A 605 -28.16 -5.53 10.57
C PHE A 605 -26.96 -5.95 11.42
N ILE A 606 -26.66 -7.25 11.45
CA ILE A 606 -25.52 -7.81 12.18
C ILE A 606 -24.71 -8.71 11.24
N ALA A 607 -23.39 -8.56 11.26
CA ALA A 607 -22.47 -9.36 10.45
C ALA A 607 -21.19 -9.73 11.22
N TYR A 608 -20.55 -10.82 10.78
CA TYR A 608 -19.18 -11.16 11.18
C TYR A 608 -18.16 -10.46 10.27
N ASP A 609 -17.11 -9.91 10.88
CA ASP A 609 -15.91 -9.42 10.19
C ASP A 609 -16.26 -8.50 8.97
N ASN A 610 -15.55 -8.62 7.85
CA ASN A 610 -15.73 -7.80 6.63
C ASN A 610 -16.71 -8.42 5.63
N ASP A 611 -18.00 -8.59 5.99
CA ASP A 611 -19.13 -9.04 5.12
C ASP A 611 -18.86 -10.33 4.30
N SER A 612 -17.80 -11.04 4.64
CA SER A 612 -17.32 -12.26 3.98
C SER A 612 -17.93 -13.52 4.60
N GLY A 613 -18.75 -13.34 5.63
CA GLY A 613 -19.52 -14.39 6.26
C GLY A 613 -20.83 -13.84 6.80
N ALA A 614 -21.93 -14.42 6.32
CA ALA A 614 -23.17 -14.58 7.07
C ALA A 614 -23.66 -13.37 7.88
N SER A 615 -24.61 -12.61 7.34
CA SER A 615 -25.31 -11.52 8.02
C SER A 615 -26.78 -11.86 8.29
N VAL A 616 -27.38 -11.18 9.25
CA VAL A 616 -28.81 -11.29 9.57
C VAL A 616 -29.38 -9.94 9.99
N THR A 617 -30.70 -9.82 9.94
CA THR A 617 -31.44 -8.70 10.56
C THR A 617 -32.18 -9.17 11.81
N THR A 618 -32.39 -8.24 12.75
CA THR A 618 -33.19 -8.54 13.95
C THR A 618 -34.69 -8.66 13.65
N ASP A 619 -35.36 -9.55 14.40
CA ASP A 619 -36.82 -9.70 14.38
C ASP A 619 -37.54 -8.53 15.10
N ALA A 620 -38.87 -8.62 15.19
CA ALA A 620 -39.71 -7.60 15.85
C ALA A 620 -39.40 -7.44 17.36
N GLU A 621 -38.87 -8.49 18.00
CA GLU A 621 -38.39 -8.46 19.38
C GLU A 621 -36.90 -8.12 19.48
N GLY A 622 -36.28 -7.64 18.40
CA GLY A 622 -34.89 -7.22 18.35
C GLY A 622 -33.88 -8.37 18.47
N ARG A 623 -34.32 -9.63 18.37
CA ARG A 623 -33.45 -10.80 18.52
C ARG A 623 -32.78 -11.14 17.20
N PHE A 624 -31.59 -11.69 17.28
CA PHE A 624 -30.86 -12.21 16.13
C PHE A 624 -30.24 -13.57 16.42
N ARG A 625 -30.04 -14.35 15.35
CA ARG A 625 -29.33 -15.63 15.36
C ARG A 625 -28.42 -15.67 14.14
N LEU A 626 -27.15 -15.33 14.34
CA LEU A 626 -26.15 -15.41 13.29
C LEU A 626 -25.85 -16.88 12.93
N PRO A 627 -25.51 -17.17 11.66
CA PRO A 627 -24.99 -18.47 11.27
C PRO A 627 -23.79 -18.90 12.10
N ALA A 628 -23.65 -20.21 12.28
CA ALA A 628 -22.59 -20.78 13.10
C ALA A 628 -21.20 -20.49 12.51
N GLN A 629 -20.22 -20.28 13.39
CA GLN A 629 -18.82 -20.01 13.01
C GLN A 629 -17.85 -20.90 13.77
N ALA A 630 -16.65 -21.10 13.22
CA ALA A 630 -15.60 -21.83 13.93
C ALA A 630 -15.16 -21.08 15.20
N VAL A 631 -14.77 -21.84 16.24
CA VAL A 631 -14.18 -21.32 17.48
C VAL A 631 -13.01 -20.40 17.17
N GLY A 632 -12.93 -19.29 17.89
CA GLY A 632 -11.87 -18.30 17.76
C GLY A 632 -12.36 -16.86 17.76
N GLU A 633 -11.42 -15.93 17.64
CA GLU A 633 -11.69 -14.49 17.67
C GLU A 633 -12.42 -14.04 16.40
N ARG A 634 -13.51 -13.31 16.59
CA ARG A 634 -14.33 -12.68 15.54
C ARG A 634 -14.68 -11.26 15.93
N THR A 635 -15.07 -10.47 14.95
CA THR A 635 -15.67 -9.15 15.17
C THR A 635 -17.14 -9.21 14.79
N LEU A 636 -18.01 -8.71 15.68
CA LEU A 636 -19.42 -8.45 15.38
C LEU A 636 -19.60 -6.97 15.09
N THR A 637 -20.23 -6.66 13.95
CA THR A 637 -20.64 -5.30 13.59
C THR A 637 -22.16 -5.23 13.58
N VAL A 638 -22.72 -4.22 14.25
CA VAL A 638 -24.15 -3.95 14.31
C VAL A 638 -24.44 -2.58 13.71
N ILE A 639 -25.36 -2.52 12.74
CA ILE A 639 -25.80 -1.31 12.06
C ILE A 639 -27.32 -1.23 12.17
N ALA A 640 -27.84 -0.18 12.79
CA ALA A 640 -29.27 0.10 12.84
C ALA A 640 -29.50 1.56 12.42
N PRO A 641 -30.24 1.84 11.32
CA PRO A 641 -30.50 3.20 10.89
C PRO A 641 -31.06 4.06 12.04
N GLY A 642 -30.47 5.23 12.25
CA GLY A 642 -30.80 6.14 13.36
C GLY A 642 -29.98 5.94 14.64
N TRP A 643 -29.14 4.91 14.70
CA TRP A 643 -28.30 4.60 15.87
C TRP A 643 -26.82 4.50 15.50
N ALA A 644 -25.93 4.89 16.42
CA ALA A 644 -24.50 4.72 16.25
C ALA A 644 -24.16 3.23 15.98
N PRO A 645 -23.48 2.89 14.88
CA PRO A 645 -22.96 1.54 14.68
C PRO A 645 -22.08 1.11 15.84
N GLN A 646 -22.09 -0.18 16.16
CA GLN A 646 -21.22 -0.76 17.17
C GLN A 646 -20.37 -1.88 16.58
N MET A 647 -19.11 -1.93 17.00
CA MET A 647 -18.17 -3.00 16.68
C MET A 647 -17.67 -3.62 17.98
N ARG A 648 -17.76 -4.94 18.10
CA ARG A 648 -17.28 -5.65 19.29
C ARG A 648 -16.51 -6.91 18.90
N PRO A 649 -15.24 -7.07 19.31
CA PRO A 649 -14.56 -8.35 19.23
C PRO A 649 -15.24 -9.34 20.18
N VAL A 650 -15.41 -10.58 19.73
CA VAL A 650 -15.97 -11.69 20.49
C VAL A 650 -15.07 -12.90 20.28
N ASN A 651 -14.72 -13.58 21.38
CA ASN A 651 -14.09 -14.89 21.28
C ASN A 651 -15.19 -15.94 21.23
N LEU A 652 -15.33 -16.63 20.11
CA LEU A 652 -16.32 -17.69 19.96
C LEU A 652 -15.82 -18.95 20.64
N GLU A 653 -16.46 -19.32 21.75
CA GLU A 653 -16.20 -20.55 22.51
C GLU A 653 -17.46 -21.42 22.51
N THR A 654 -17.32 -22.72 22.79
CA THR A 654 -18.42 -23.70 22.73
C THR A 654 -19.63 -23.29 23.59
N GLU A 655 -19.38 -22.62 24.71
CA GLU A 655 -20.41 -22.06 25.59
C GLU A 655 -20.36 -20.52 25.55
N LEU A 656 -21.02 -19.93 24.56
CA LEU A 656 -21.07 -18.48 24.41
C LEU A 656 -22.39 -17.90 24.98
N PRO A 657 -22.35 -17.01 26.00
CA PRO A 657 -23.55 -16.33 26.47
C PRO A 657 -24.14 -15.42 25.37
N PRO A 658 -25.44 -15.07 25.44
CA PRO A 658 -26.07 -14.18 24.47
C PRO A 658 -25.32 -12.86 24.32
N GLN A 659 -25.04 -12.48 23.08
CA GLN A 659 -24.31 -11.27 22.71
C GLN A 659 -25.30 -10.14 22.48
N SER A 660 -25.75 -9.49 23.54
CA SER A 660 -26.68 -8.35 23.43
C SER A 660 -25.94 -7.03 23.15
N PHE A 661 -26.61 -6.14 22.41
CA PHE A 661 -26.14 -4.81 22.03
C PHE A 661 -27.17 -3.77 22.46
N ARG A 662 -26.71 -2.77 23.21
CA ARG A 662 -27.51 -1.60 23.56
C ARG A 662 -27.01 -0.44 22.71
N MET A 663 -27.79 -0.07 21.71
CA MET A 663 -27.42 0.96 20.74
C MET A 663 -27.40 2.34 21.40
N GLU A 664 -26.47 3.20 20.97
CA GLU A 664 -26.40 4.58 21.41
C GLU A 664 -26.86 5.53 20.29
N PRO A 665 -27.41 6.71 20.61
CA PRO A 665 -27.71 7.71 19.59
C PRO A 665 -26.41 8.09 18.85
N GLY A 666 -26.45 7.99 17.52
CA GLY A 666 -25.34 8.45 16.69
C GLY A 666 -25.26 9.97 16.64
N LYS A 667 -24.12 10.47 16.17
CA LYS A 667 -23.91 11.90 15.95
C LYS A 667 -23.65 12.16 14.47
N PRO A 668 -24.04 13.34 13.97
CA PRO A 668 -23.92 13.62 12.54
C PRO A 668 -22.45 13.80 12.12
N ILE A 669 -22.10 13.26 10.96
CA ILE A 669 -20.95 13.70 10.16
C ILE A 669 -21.50 14.52 9.00
N ARG A 670 -20.93 15.71 8.78
CA ARG A 670 -21.33 16.63 7.71
C ARG A 670 -20.12 17.03 6.88
N LEU A 671 -20.18 16.73 5.59
CA LEU A 671 -19.15 17.09 4.62
C LEU A 671 -19.74 18.03 3.57
N SER A 672 -18.98 19.05 3.21
CA SER A 672 -19.22 19.88 2.02
C SER A 672 -18.11 19.58 1.02
N ILE A 673 -18.42 18.89 -0.05
CA ILE A 673 -17.46 18.43 -1.05
C ILE A 673 -17.44 19.43 -2.19
N VAL A 674 -16.30 20.08 -2.36
CA VAL A 674 -16.11 21.18 -3.31
C VAL A 674 -14.83 21.01 -4.13
N ASP A 675 -14.75 21.70 -5.25
CA ASP A 675 -13.52 21.83 -6.02
C ASP A 675 -12.58 22.89 -5.44
N SER A 676 -11.41 23.07 -6.06
CA SER A 676 -10.41 24.07 -5.64
C SER A 676 -10.88 25.53 -5.78
N ALA A 677 -11.96 25.79 -6.53
CA ALA A 677 -12.59 27.10 -6.63
C ALA A 677 -13.74 27.29 -5.62
N GLY A 678 -14.03 26.27 -4.79
CA GLY A 678 -15.11 26.27 -3.81
C GLY A 678 -16.48 25.93 -4.40
N LYS A 679 -16.57 25.49 -5.65
CA LYS A 679 -17.82 25.04 -6.28
C LYS A 679 -18.17 23.64 -5.80
N ALA A 680 -19.43 23.41 -5.46
CA ALA A 680 -19.94 22.10 -5.07
C ALA A 680 -19.68 21.02 -6.13
N ILE A 681 -19.27 19.83 -5.68
CA ILE A 681 -19.13 18.64 -6.52
C ILE A 681 -20.30 17.70 -6.21
N PRO A 682 -21.36 17.70 -7.03
CA PRO A 682 -22.48 16.80 -6.84
C PRO A 682 -22.06 15.34 -7.09
N ASP A 683 -22.82 14.40 -6.53
CA ASP A 683 -22.67 12.95 -6.74
C ASP A 683 -21.29 12.37 -6.34
N ALA A 684 -20.45 13.13 -5.63
CA ALA A 684 -19.17 12.64 -5.12
C ALA A 684 -19.39 11.40 -4.26
N SER A 685 -18.73 10.29 -4.63
CA SER A 685 -18.82 9.01 -3.94
C SER A 685 -18.07 9.07 -2.63
N VAL A 686 -18.71 8.63 -1.54
CA VAL A 686 -18.10 8.45 -0.22
C VAL A 686 -18.19 6.98 0.13
N LYS A 687 -17.05 6.31 0.34
CA LYS A 687 -16.95 4.89 0.68
C LYS A 687 -16.19 4.71 1.98
N PHE A 688 -16.57 3.74 2.81
CA PHE A 688 -15.76 3.38 3.98
C PHE A 688 -14.54 2.56 3.56
N VAL A 689 -13.40 2.89 4.16
CA VAL A 689 -12.14 2.16 3.99
C VAL A 689 -11.92 1.28 5.21
N GLU A 690 -11.91 1.90 6.39
CA GLU A 690 -11.58 1.25 7.64
C GLU A 690 -12.33 1.91 8.81
N TRP A 691 -12.66 1.11 9.81
CA TRP A 691 -13.15 1.56 11.11
C TRP A 691 -12.55 0.66 12.19
N ASN A 692 -11.85 1.23 13.17
CA ASN A 692 -11.17 0.49 14.24
C ASN A 692 -10.23 -0.65 13.76
N GLY A 693 -9.43 -0.42 12.70
CA GLY A 693 -8.51 -1.45 12.21
C GLY A 693 -9.17 -2.55 11.38
N LYS A 694 -10.47 -2.42 11.08
CA LYS A 694 -11.28 -3.44 10.38
C LYS A 694 -12.06 -2.80 9.25
N THR A 695 -12.29 -3.57 8.19
CA THR A 695 -13.06 -3.15 7.02
C THR A 695 -14.53 -3.56 7.11
N SER A 696 -15.12 -3.60 8.33
CA SER A 696 -16.44 -4.21 8.57
C SER A 696 -17.65 -3.26 8.46
N LEU A 697 -17.40 -1.96 8.27
CA LEU A 697 -18.45 -0.96 8.03
C LEU A 697 -18.57 -0.71 6.54
N LEU A 698 -19.75 -0.99 5.96
CA LEU A 698 -19.97 -0.89 4.51
C LEU A 698 -21.15 0.03 4.19
N ASN A 699 -20.95 0.86 3.17
CA ASN A 699 -21.98 1.63 2.51
C ASN A 699 -21.96 1.42 0.99
N SER A 700 -21.25 0.40 0.49
CA SER A 700 -21.32 0.02 -0.92
C SER A 700 -22.52 -0.87 -1.19
N ASP A 701 -22.90 -1.02 -2.47
CA ASP A 701 -23.70 -2.15 -2.90
C ASP A 701 -22.88 -3.43 -2.65
N ALA A 702 -22.99 -4.00 -1.45
CA ALA A 702 -22.64 -5.39 -1.27
C ALA A 702 -23.65 -6.21 -2.09
N PRO A 703 -23.23 -7.29 -2.76
CA PRO A 703 -24.13 -8.17 -3.53
C PRO A 703 -25.25 -8.82 -2.69
N HIS A 704 -25.34 -8.57 -1.38
CA HIS A 704 -26.23 -9.25 -0.43
C HIS A 704 -27.44 -8.42 0.04
N GLY A 705 -27.82 -7.38 -0.70
CA GLY A 705 -29.20 -6.89 -0.71
C GLY A 705 -29.73 -6.18 0.53
N HIS A 706 -28.92 -5.94 1.58
CA HIS A 706 -29.34 -5.11 2.71
C HIS A 706 -28.83 -3.67 2.56
N ASP A 707 -29.75 -2.74 2.34
CA ASP A 707 -29.45 -1.31 2.31
C ASP A 707 -29.18 -0.83 3.75
N THR A 708 -27.91 -0.57 4.07
CA THR A 708 -27.48 -0.05 5.39
C THR A 708 -28.01 1.36 5.67
N LYS A 709 -28.62 2.03 4.68
CA LYS A 709 -29.09 3.42 4.73
C LYS A 709 -27.99 4.44 5.02
N ILE A 710 -26.72 4.03 4.98
CA ILE A 710 -25.60 4.95 5.09
C ILE A 710 -25.42 5.64 3.74
N PRO A 711 -25.41 6.99 3.67
CA PRO A 711 -25.32 7.71 2.41
C PRO A 711 -24.03 7.40 1.64
N ARG A 712 -24.16 7.30 0.32
CA ARG A 712 -23.09 6.82 -0.58
C ARG A 712 -22.54 7.91 -1.47
N ARG A 713 -23.34 8.94 -1.71
CA ARG A 713 -23.04 10.05 -2.61
C ARG A 713 -23.47 11.35 -1.96
N ALA A 714 -22.74 12.42 -2.26
CA ALA A 714 -23.17 13.76 -1.97
C ALA A 714 -24.42 14.15 -2.80
N ASP A 715 -25.23 15.05 -2.27
CA ASP A 715 -26.38 15.62 -2.95
C ASP A 715 -25.98 16.61 -4.08
N GLY A 716 -26.98 17.25 -4.69
CA GLY A 716 -26.78 18.22 -5.78
C GLY A 716 -25.96 19.46 -5.37
N ASP A 717 -25.89 19.77 -4.07
CA ASP A 717 -25.12 20.87 -3.50
C ASP A 717 -23.75 20.41 -2.98
N GLY A 718 -23.34 19.18 -3.30
CA GLY A 718 -22.07 18.59 -2.86
C GLY A 718 -22.04 18.27 -1.37
N ARG A 719 -23.19 18.24 -0.69
CA ARG A 719 -23.26 17.94 0.75
C ARG A 719 -23.45 16.45 0.96
N TRP A 720 -22.71 15.91 1.92
CA TRP A 720 -22.89 14.54 2.37
C TRP A 720 -23.10 14.56 3.89
N GLU A 721 -24.22 14.03 4.35
CA GLU A 721 -24.57 13.99 5.76
C GLU A 721 -24.93 12.58 6.18
N TRP A 722 -24.24 12.06 7.20
CA TRP A 722 -24.62 10.84 7.89
C TRP A 722 -25.02 11.17 9.32
N THR A 723 -26.32 11.17 9.60
CA THR A 723 -26.89 11.74 10.84
C THR A 723 -26.67 10.92 12.10
N TRP A 724 -26.29 9.65 11.98
CA TRP A 724 -26.18 8.69 13.07
C TRP A 724 -24.82 7.97 13.10
N ALA A 725 -23.74 8.67 12.72
CA ALA A 725 -22.40 8.12 12.73
C ALA A 725 -21.90 7.72 14.15
N PRO A 726 -20.94 6.77 14.26
CA PRO A 726 -20.30 6.45 15.53
C PRO A 726 -19.42 7.61 16.00
N ASN A 727 -19.11 7.67 17.29
CA ASN A 727 -18.22 8.71 17.83
C ASN A 727 -16.77 8.48 17.40
N GLU A 728 -16.38 7.21 17.27
CA GLU A 728 -15.06 6.80 16.85
C GLU A 728 -14.79 7.24 15.40
N PRO A 729 -13.56 7.66 15.07
CA PRO A 729 -13.22 8.05 13.73
C PRO A 729 -13.39 6.90 12.72
N VAL A 730 -14.00 7.22 11.59
CA VAL A 730 -14.11 6.33 10.42
C VAL A 730 -13.24 6.85 9.30
N GLN A 731 -12.55 5.96 8.59
CA GLN A 731 -11.81 6.33 7.38
C GLN A 731 -12.72 6.23 6.17
N LEU A 732 -12.89 7.37 5.49
CA LEU A 732 -13.71 7.56 4.30
C LEU A 732 -12.79 7.77 3.09
N ARG A 733 -13.11 7.11 1.98
CA ARG A 733 -12.58 7.42 0.65
C ARG A 733 -13.61 8.21 -0.12
N ILE A 734 -13.25 9.43 -0.49
CA ILE A 734 -14.08 10.39 -1.20
C ILE A 734 -13.51 10.52 -2.61
N ALA A 735 -14.34 10.28 -3.62
CA ALA A 735 -13.91 10.31 -5.02
C ALA A 735 -15.02 10.87 -5.91
N SER A 736 -14.63 11.62 -6.94
CA SER A 736 -15.52 12.07 -8.01
C SER A 736 -14.76 12.05 -9.33
N GLN A 737 -15.46 11.85 -10.44
CA GLN A 737 -14.85 11.76 -11.76
C GLN A 737 -14.19 13.08 -12.16
N GLY A 738 -12.98 13.02 -12.70
CA GLY A 738 -12.21 14.22 -13.03
C GLY A 738 -11.49 14.84 -11.84
N TYR A 739 -11.60 14.26 -10.65
CA TYR A 739 -11.00 14.74 -9.41
C TYR A 739 -10.14 13.67 -8.74
N THR A 740 -9.20 14.12 -7.90
CA THR A 740 -8.39 13.27 -7.05
C THR A 740 -9.25 12.53 -6.03
N THR A 741 -8.86 11.30 -5.72
CA THR A 741 -9.41 10.56 -4.57
C THR A 741 -8.78 11.09 -3.28
N LEU A 742 -9.58 11.28 -2.23
CA LEU A 742 -9.10 11.72 -0.92
C LEU A 742 -9.53 10.74 0.16
N GLN A 743 -8.62 10.40 1.06
CA GLN A 743 -8.95 9.67 2.29
C GLN A 743 -9.07 10.64 3.46
N LEU A 744 -10.17 10.54 4.22
CA LEU A 744 -10.50 11.41 5.34
C LEU A 744 -10.87 10.55 6.55
N GLU A 745 -10.24 10.82 7.69
CA GLU A 745 -10.65 10.26 8.97
C GLU A 745 -11.49 11.29 9.75
N ILE A 746 -12.69 10.90 10.17
CA ILE A 746 -13.65 11.78 10.86
C ILE A 746 -14.62 10.98 11.75
N GLY A 747 -14.88 11.46 12.96
CA GLY A 747 -15.87 10.88 13.89
C GLY A 747 -17.19 11.66 13.93
N GLY A 748 -18.23 11.01 14.46
CA GLY A 748 -19.56 11.61 14.65
C GLY A 748 -19.55 12.77 15.65
N GLY A 749 -20.23 13.86 15.28
CA GLY A 749 -20.36 15.05 16.12
C GLY A 749 -19.19 16.03 16.01
N GLU A 750 -18.20 15.74 15.17
CA GLU A 750 -17.22 16.73 14.76
C GLU A 750 -17.89 17.89 13.98
N ALA A 751 -17.22 19.05 13.99
CA ALA A 751 -17.68 20.20 13.23
C ALA A 751 -17.76 19.88 11.72
N PRO A 752 -18.73 20.45 10.97
CA PRO A 752 -18.82 20.24 9.53
C PRO A 752 -17.48 20.51 8.84
N ARG A 753 -17.06 19.59 7.96
CA ARG A 753 -15.80 19.72 7.22
C ARG A 753 -16.05 20.02 5.75
N THR A 754 -15.31 20.99 5.22
CA THR A 754 -15.21 21.19 3.77
C THR A 754 -14.09 20.32 3.23
N VAL A 755 -14.42 19.44 2.29
CA VAL A 755 -13.47 18.57 1.59
C VAL A 755 -13.23 19.16 0.21
N VAL A 756 -11.99 19.55 -0.06
CA VAL A 756 -11.58 20.09 -1.36
C VAL A 756 -10.99 18.95 -2.20
N LEU A 757 -11.70 18.52 -3.24
CA LEU A 757 -11.13 17.62 -4.23
C LEU A 757 -10.40 18.44 -5.30
N LYS A 758 -9.14 18.10 -5.55
CA LYS A 758 -8.38 18.71 -6.64
C LYS A 758 -8.74 18.02 -7.95
N PRO A 759 -8.58 18.67 -9.12
CA PRO A 759 -8.70 17.97 -10.39
C PRO A 759 -7.67 16.83 -10.47
N GLU A 760 -8.05 15.73 -11.12
CA GLU A 760 -7.14 14.62 -11.41
C GLU A 760 -5.94 15.12 -12.23
N LEU A 761 -4.80 14.44 -12.09
CA LEU A 761 -3.64 14.77 -12.90
C LEU A 761 -3.87 14.24 -14.33
N ARG A 762 -3.91 15.15 -15.30
CA ARG A 762 -3.96 14.78 -16.73
C ARG A 762 -2.61 14.99 -17.38
N ILE A 763 -2.05 13.93 -17.95
CA ILE A 763 -0.80 13.97 -18.70
C ILE A 763 -1.14 13.76 -20.18
N THR A 764 -0.94 14.80 -20.97
CA THR A 764 -1.09 14.74 -22.43
C THR A 764 0.26 14.88 -23.11
N GLY A 765 0.35 14.57 -24.40
CA GLY A 765 1.57 14.81 -25.16
C GLY A 765 1.64 14.02 -26.44
N ARG A 766 2.82 14.03 -27.05
CA ARG A 766 3.09 13.32 -28.29
C ARG A 766 4.07 12.17 -28.10
N VAL A 767 3.80 11.05 -28.75
CA VAL A 767 4.66 9.89 -28.80
C VAL A 767 5.11 9.69 -30.24
N THR A 768 6.40 9.92 -30.49
CA THR A 768 6.97 9.93 -31.84
C THR A 768 8.18 9.01 -31.93
N ASP A 769 8.46 8.53 -33.14
CA ASP A 769 9.71 7.87 -33.48
C ASP A 769 10.88 8.87 -33.34
N ALA A 770 11.91 8.51 -32.57
CA ALA A 770 13.06 9.38 -32.29
C ALA A 770 13.94 9.67 -33.51
N VAL A 771 13.87 8.83 -34.55
CA VAL A 771 14.68 8.95 -35.79
C VAL A 771 13.89 9.68 -36.86
N THR A 772 12.65 9.25 -37.13
CA THR A 772 11.84 9.81 -38.22
C THR A 772 11.00 11.01 -37.80
N GLY A 773 10.77 11.20 -36.50
CA GLY A 773 9.88 12.23 -35.95
C GLY A 773 8.40 11.97 -36.21
N LYS A 774 8.05 10.85 -36.87
CA LYS A 774 6.65 10.51 -37.18
C LYS A 774 5.91 10.06 -35.90
N PRO A 775 4.61 10.35 -35.78
CA PRO A 775 3.77 9.80 -34.70
C PRO A 775 3.82 8.28 -34.70
N ILE A 776 3.93 7.68 -33.52
CA ILE A 776 3.84 6.22 -33.38
C ILE A 776 2.35 5.83 -33.47
N PRO A 777 1.96 4.94 -34.40
CA PRO A 777 0.54 4.65 -34.66
C PRO A 777 -0.21 4.15 -33.44
N VAL A 778 0.41 3.25 -32.67
CA VAL A 778 -0.17 2.71 -31.43
C VAL A 778 0.93 2.43 -30.41
N PHE A 779 0.66 2.75 -29.15
CA PHE A 779 1.55 2.50 -28.02
C PHE A 779 0.76 2.32 -26.72
N ARG A 780 1.39 1.69 -25.75
CA ARG A 780 0.85 1.45 -24.42
C ARG A 780 1.46 2.44 -23.44
N VAL A 781 0.66 2.89 -22.48
CA VAL A 781 1.09 3.79 -21.41
C VAL A 781 0.60 3.22 -20.10
N TYR A 782 1.47 3.11 -19.10
CA TYR A 782 1.09 2.65 -17.76
C TYR A 782 2.02 3.24 -16.70
N PRO A 783 1.57 3.36 -15.44
CA PRO A 783 2.41 3.92 -14.39
C PRO A 783 3.40 2.88 -13.86
N ILE A 784 4.56 3.36 -13.44
CA ILE A 784 5.49 2.68 -12.56
C ILE A 784 5.35 3.33 -11.19
N ASN A 785 4.91 2.57 -10.20
CA ASN A 785 4.69 3.10 -8.86
C ASN A 785 6.01 3.37 -8.10
N PHE A 786 5.90 3.99 -6.94
CA PHE A 786 7.05 4.32 -6.06
C PHE A 786 7.88 3.10 -5.60
N LEU A 787 7.33 1.88 -5.69
CA LEU A 787 8.05 0.63 -5.42
C LEU A 787 8.80 0.11 -6.67
N THR A 788 8.86 0.91 -7.72
CA THR A 788 9.44 0.58 -9.04
C THR A 788 8.76 -0.63 -9.68
N ILE A 789 7.45 -0.80 -9.48
CA ILE A 789 6.67 -1.88 -10.09
C ILE A 789 5.81 -1.30 -11.22
N ALA A 790 5.89 -1.91 -12.40
CA ALA A 790 5.07 -1.61 -13.55
C ALA A 790 3.61 -2.08 -13.32
N GLU A 791 2.68 -1.14 -13.31
CA GLU A 791 1.26 -1.42 -13.07
C GLU A 791 0.51 -1.57 -14.40
N ARG A 792 0.83 -2.62 -15.15
CA ARG A 792 0.24 -2.87 -16.48
C ARG A 792 -1.29 -3.00 -16.46
N TYR A 793 -1.88 -3.37 -15.32
CA TYR A 793 -3.33 -3.42 -15.13
C TYR A 793 -4.00 -2.04 -15.21
N HIS A 794 -3.24 -0.95 -15.03
CA HIS A 794 -3.64 0.45 -15.25
C HIS A 794 -3.30 0.95 -16.66
N SER A 795 -2.93 0.07 -17.60
CA SER A 795 -2.51 0.51 -18.92
C SER A 795 -3.62 1.16 -19.74
N VAL A 796 -3.25 2.23 -20.43
CA VAL A 796 -4.07 2.98 -21.38
C VAL A 796 -3.38 2.92 -22.74
N ALA A 797 -4.19 2.88 -23.81
CA ALA A 797 -3.66 2.92 -25.16
C ALA A 797 -3.57 4.36 -25.70
N GLY A 798 -2.47 4.67 -26.36
CA GLY A 798 -2.34 5.87 -27.18
C GLY A 798 -2.39 5.52 -28.67
N ARG A 799 -2.89 6.46 -29.48
CA ARG A 799 -3.06 6.29 -30.94
C ARG A 799 -2.59 7.52 -31.69
N GLU A 800 -2.05 7.32 -32.88
CA GLU A 800 -1.58 8.39 -33.78
C GLU A 800 -0.64 9.38 -33.06
N GLY A 801 0.24 8.81 -32.23
CA GLY A 801 1.17 9.56 -31.38
C GLY A 801 0.52 10.43 -30.32
N ARG A 802 -0.77 10.29 -29.98
CA ARG A 802 -1.43 11.09 -28.94
C ARG A 802 -1.46 10.36 -27.60
N LEU A 803 -0.79 10.93 -26.61
CA LEU A 803 -0.81 10.50 -25.22
C LEU A 803 -1.94 11.22 -24.49
N ASN A 804 -2.75 10.46 -23.75
CA ASN A 804 -3.71 10.97 -22.78
C ASN A 804 -3.83 9.98 -21.62
N TYR A 805 -3.24 10.32 -20.49
CA TYR A 805 -3.25 9.51 -19.28
C TYR A 805 -3.78 10.34 -18.10
N SER A 806 -4.63 9.74 -17.27
CA SER A 806 -5.24 10.39 -16.10
C SER A 806 -4.95 9.60 -14.83
N GLU A 807 -4.43 10.25 -13.81
CA GLU A 807 -4.22 9.67 -12.48
C GLU A 807 -5.03 10.43 -11.42
N ALA A 808 -5.86 9.71 -10.69
CA ALA A 808 -6.70 10.27 -9.64
C ALA A 808 -6.18 9.93 -8.24
N SER A 809 -5.29 8.94 -8.11
CA SER A 809 -4.77 8.54 -6.81
C SER A 809 -3.64 9.46 -6.34
N PRO A 810 -3.74 10.10 -5.16
CA PRO A 810 -2.66 10.90 -4.57
C PRO A 810 -1.52 10.04 -4.00
N ASP A 811 -1.68 8.71 -4.04
CA ASP A 811 -0.84 7.78 -3.31
C ASP A 811 0.50 7.58 -4.03
N ALA A 812 1.47 8.39 -3.58
CA ALA A 812 2.88 8.33 -3.93
C ALA A 812 3.24 8.80 -5.36
N PRO A 813 4.50 9.23 -5.58
CA PRO A 813 4.99 9.52 -6.91
C PRO A 813 4.97 8.29 -7.83
N PHE A 814 4.79 8.54 -9.12
CA PHE A 814 4.86 7.52 -10.16
C PHE A 814 5.52 8.08 -11.42
N SER A 815 6.06 7.22 -12.29
CA SER A 815 6.51 7.60 -13.63
C SER A 815 5.62 6.95 -14.68
N LEU A 816 5.45 7.59 -15.83
CA LEU A 816 4.78 6.95 -16.96
C LEU A 816 5.79 6.16 -17.80
N ARG A 817 5.49 4.89 -18.06
CA ARG A 817 6.19 4.08 -19.04
C ARG A 817 5.42 4.04 -20.34
N VAL A 818 6.12 4.25 -21.45
CA VAL A 818 5.60 4.13 -22.80
C VAL A 818 6.28 2.97 -23.52
N GLU A 819 5.47 2.08 -24.07
CA GLU A 819 5.89 0.84 -24.71
C GLU A 819 5.21 0.71 -26.09
N ALA A 820 5.97 0.35 -27.11
CA ALA A 820 5.45 0.10 -28.46
C ALA A 820 6.28 -0.98 -29.15
N GLU A 821 5.64 -1.81 -29.97
CA GLU A 821 6.35 -2.82 -30.76
C GLU A 821 7.37 -2.19 -31.71
N GLY A 822 8.56 -2.79 -31.80
CA GLY A 822 9.65 -2.26 -32.62
C GLY A 822 10.37 -1.04 -32.03
N TYR A 823 10.09 -0.70 -30.76
CA TYR A 823 10.71 0.39 -30.04
C TYR A 823 11.25 -0.04 -28.68
N LEU A 824 12.31 0.64 -28.23
CA LEU A 824 12.81 0.56 -26.87
C LEU A 824 11.82 1.25 -25.93
N THR A 825 11.40 0.52 -24.89
CA THR A 825 10.55 1.03 -23.82
C THR A 825 11.17 2.27 -23.16
N GLN A 826 10.37 3.29 -22.89
CA GLN A 826 10.84 4.56 -22.35
C GLN A 826 10.06 4.97 -21.10
N ASP A 827 10.80 5.31 -20.05
CA ASP A 827 10.25 5.93 -18.84
C ASP A 827 10.25 7.45 -18.92
N GLY A 828 9.19 8.04 -18.39
CA GLY A 828 9.01 9.47 -18.22
C GLY A 828 9.53 9.97 -16.87
N PRO A 829 9.44 11.28 -16.64
CA PRO A 829 9.78 11.86 -15.34
C PRO A 829 8.85 11.35 -14.23
N GLU A 830 9.22 11.63 -12.98
CA GLU A 830 8.34 11.41 -11.84
C GLU A 830 7.21 12.46 -11.84
N PHE A 831 5.98 11.99 -11.70
CA PHE A 831 4.77 12.77 -11.56
C PHE A 831 4.19 12.62 -10.15
N ARG A 832 3.44 13.64 -9.72
CA ARG A 832 2.69 13.62 -8.44
C ARG A 832 1.30 14.18 -8.65
N VAL A 833 0.31 13.44 -8.17
CA VAL A 833 -1.07 13.88 -8.19
C VAL A 833 -1.30 14.98 -7.16
N GLY A 834 -2.09 15.99 -7.53
CA GLY A 834 -2.41 17.16 -6.69
C GLY A 834 -1.50 18.39 -6.87
N GLY A 835 -0.58 18.35 -7.85
CA GLY A 835 0.15 19.50 -8.42
C GLY A 835 -0.60 20.16 -9.59
N ASP A 836 0.12 20.65 -10.60
CA ASP A 836 -0.49 21.21 -11.83
C ASP A 836 -1.43 20.20 -12.49
N THR A 837 -2.63 20.65 -12.87
CA THR A 837 -3.76 19.78 -13.27
C THR A 837 -3.65 19.22 -14.69
N ALA A 838 -2.79 19.82 -15.52
CA ALA A 838 -2.48 19.35 -16.86
C ALA A 838 -0.98 19.49 -17.14
N LEU A 839 -0.30 18.37 -17.39
CA LEU A 839 1.10 18.33 -17.79
C LEU A 839 1.21 17.85 -19.23
N SER A 840 2.07 18.51 -20.00
CA SER A 840 2.45 18.04 -21.33
C SER A 840 3.77 17.28 -21.24
N GLN A 841 3.77 16.01 -21.62
CA GLN A 841 4.97 15.17 -21.71
C GLN A 841 5.04 14.49 -23.07
N ASP A 842 6.02 14.90 -23.88
CA ASP A 842 6.33 14.24 -25.15
C ASP A 842 7.32 13.08 -24.92
N PHE A 843 7.12 11.96 -25.61
CA PHE A 843 8.02 10.80 -25.63
C PHE A 843 8.58 10.60 -27.05
N ARG A 844 9.87 10.27 -27.12
CA ARG A 844 10.59 10.04 -28.38
C ARG A 844 11.23 8.66 -28.32
N LEU A 845 10.48 7.66 -28.78
CA LEU A 845 10.86 6.27 -28.64
C LEU A 845 11.93 5.93 -29.69
N ARG A 846 13.00 5.29 -29.25
CA ARG A 846 14.08 4.84 -30.13
C ARG A 846 13.67 3.51 -30.77
N PRO A 847 13.75 3.35 -32.11
CA PRO A 847 13.55 2.05 -32.74
C PRO A 847 14.49 1.00 -32.13
N SER A 848 13.95 -0.17 -31.81
CA SER A 848 14.70 -1.28 -31.23
C SER A 848 14.05 -2.61 -31.61
N PRO A 849 14.81 -3.64 -32.00
CA PRO A 849 14.22 -4.94 -32.29
C PRO A 849 13.55 -5.51 -31.03
N PRO A 850 12.42 -6.24 -31.17
CA PRO A 850 11.82 -6.92 -30.03
C PRO A 850 12.79 -7.95 -29.46
N ILE A 851 12.64 -8.28 -28.18
CA ILE A 851 13.27 -9.48 -27.64
C ILE A 851 12.50 -10.69 -28.16
N THR A 852 13.21 -11.70 -28.61
CA THR A 852 12.63 -12.90 -29.24
C THR A 852 13.27 -14.15 -28.69
N GLY A 853 12.59 -15.28 -28.84
CA GLY A 853 13.14 -16.58 -28.47
C GLY A 853 12.25 -17.71 -28.92
N LYS A 854 12.67 -18.94 -28.65
CA LYS A 854 11.92 -20.14 -29.01
C LYS A 854 11.82 -21.09 -27.82
N VAL A 855 10.64 -21.65 -27.56
CA VAL A 855 10.47 -22.69 -26.52
C VAL A 855 10.39 -24.07 -27.15
N LEU A 856 11.14 -25.00 -26.57
CA LEU A 856 11.20 -26.41 -26.96
C LEU A 856 10.78 -27.32 -25.81
N ASP A 857 10.14 -28.44 -26.14
CA ASP A 857 9.81 -29.50 -25.18
C ASP A 857 11.06 -30.26 -24.71
N THR A 858 10.85 -31.20 -23.78
CA THR A 858 11.91 -32.07 -23.24
C THR A 858 12.58 -32.93 -24.31
N HIS A 859 12.01 -33.05 -25.52
CA HIS A 859 12.55 -33.78 -26.67
C HIS A 859 13.13 -32.86 -27.77
N GLY A 860 13.13 -31.54 -27.57
CA GLY A 860 13.65 -30.56 -28.52
C GLY A 860 12.67 -30.14 -29.63
N ARG A 861 11.38 -30.49 -29.52
CA ARG A 861 10.34 -30.08 -30.47
C ARG A 861 9.75 -28.72 -30.06
N PRO A 862 9.41 -27.83 -31.01
CA PRO A 862 8.79 -26.56 -30.68
C PRO A 862 7.43 -26.73 -30.00
N ILE A 863 7.14 -25.89 -29.01
CA ILE A 863 5.83 -25.87 -28.34
C ILE A 863 5.08 -24.64 -28.83
N ALA A 864 3.94 -24.85 -29.48
CA ALA A 864 3.02 -23.78 -29.84
C ALA A 864 2.06 -23.47 -28.69
N ASN A 865 1.52 -22.25 -28.67
CA ASN A 865 0.50 -21.77 -27.73
C ASN A 865 0.88 -21.95 -26.26
N LEU A 866 2.18 -21.87 -25.95
CA LEU A 866 2.71 -21.81 -24.61
C LEU A 866 2.81 -20.36 -24.16
N GLU A 867 2.32 -20.09 -22.96
CA GLU A 867 2.49 -18.80 -22.32
C GLU A 867 3.93 -18.66 -21.78
N VAL A 868 4.60 -17.61 -22.21
CA VAL A 868 5.93 -17.22 -21.75
C VAL A 868 5.77 -15.96 -20.92
N LEU A 869 6.36 -15.93 -19.72
CA LEU A 869 6.33 -14.79 -18.81
C LEU A 869 7.61 -13.97 -18.98
N LEU A 870 7.49 -12.65 -18.97
CA LEU A 870 8.61 -11.72 -18.89
C LEU A 870 8.73 -11.16 -17.47
N ALA A 871 9.95 -11.25 -16.91
CA ALA A 871 10.33 -10.58 -15.68
C ALA A 871 11.41 -9.53 -15.95
N THR A 872 11.33 -8.39 -15.29
CA THR A 872 12.37 -7.35 -15.28
C THR A 872 12.51 -6.80 -13.85
N PRO A 873 13.47 -5.90 -13.57
CA PRO A 873 13.52 -5.18 -12.30
C PRO A 873 12.24 -4.43 -11.94
N THR A 874 11.44 -4.06 -12.93
CA THR A 874 10.17 -3.34 -12.77
C THR A 874 8.93 -4.19 -13.07
N GLN A 875 9.06 -5.28 -13.84
CA GLN A 875 8.00 -6.25 -14.09
C GLN A 875 8.21 -7.50 -13.23
N VAL A 876 7.31 -7.76 -12.29
CA VAL A 876 7.32 -9.01 -11.52
C VAL A 876 6.70 -10.13 -12.35
N ALA A 877 7.35 -11.30 -12.36
CA ALA A 877 6.73 -12.55 -12.77
C ALA A 877 6.44 -13.40 -11.53
N ASP A 878 5.16 -13.56 -11.18
CA ASP A 878 4.70 -14.40 -10.08
C ASP A 878 4.29 -15.78 -10.62
N LEU A 879 5.05 -16.82 -10.25
CA LEU A 879 4.78 -18.19 -10.67
C LEU A 879 3.53 -18.80 -9.99
N SER A 880 3.00 -18.14 -8.97
CA SER A 880 1.80 -18.56 -8.23
C SER A 880 0.53 -17.78 -8.60
N ALA A 881 0.65 -16.69 -9.36
CA ALA A 881 -0.47 -15.85 -9.78
C ALA A 881 -0.44 -15.61 -11.29
N PHE A 882 -1.52 -15.95 -12.00
CA PHE A 882 -1.55 -15.90 -13.46
C PHE A 882 -2.01 -14.55 -14.03
N ASP A 883 -2.82 -13.77 -13.30
CA ASP A 883 -3.54 -12.63 -13.87
C ASP A 883 -2.73 -11.31 -13.95
N THR A 884 -1.58 -11.21 -13.26
CA THR A 884 -0.77 -9.97 -13.18
C THR A 884 0.56 -10.03 -13.94
N ASN A 885 0.88 -11.18 -14.54
CA ASN A 885 2.13 -11.38 -15.26
C ASN A 885 2.08 -10.72 -16.64
N TYR A 886 3.24 -10.26 -17.12
CA TYR A 886 3.36 -9.87 -18.52
C TYR A 886 3.73 -11.08 -19.36
N THR A 887 2.85 -11.47 -20.28
CA THR A 887 3.01 -12.72 -21.03
C THR A 887 2.90 -12.55 -22.54
N ALA A 888 3.49 -13.49 -23.26
CA ALA A 888 3.36 -13.65 -24.70
C ALA A 888 3.15 -15.13 -25.03
N MET A 889 2.35 -15.41 -26.06
CA MET A 889 2.12 -16.77 -26.53
C MET A 889 3.14 -17.15 -27.59
N THR A 890 3.64 -18.38 -27.56
CA THR A 890 4.48 -18.93 -28.62
C THR A 890 3.68 -19.25 -29.87
N ASP A 891 4.20 -18.94 -31.06
CA ASP A 891 3.59 -19.30 -32.34
C ASP A 891 3.70 -20.80 -32.68
N ALA A 892 3.20 -21.22 -33.84
CA ALA A 892 3.28 -22.61 -34.33
C ALA A 892 4.71 -23.15 -34.45
N SER A 893 5.70 -22.26 -34.57
CA SER A 893 7.12 -22.60 -34.59
C SER A 893 7.77 -22.51 -33.21
N GLY A 894 6.99 -22.28 -32.14
CA GLY A 894 7.44 -22.13 -30.77
C GLY A 894 8.10 -20.79 -30.45
N LYS A 895 7.98 -19.78 -31.32
CA LYS A 895 8.61 -18.48 -31.12
C LYS A 895 7.74 -17.53 -30.32
N PHE A 896 8.34 -16.77 -29.43
CA PHE A 896 7.68 -15.66 -28.72
C PHE A 896 8.43 -14.35 -29.00
N ALA A 897 7.76 -13.23 -28.74
CA ALA A 897 8.35 -11.91 -28.82
C ALA A 897 7.77 -10.97 -27.74
N PHE A 898 8.59 -10.08 -27.22
CA PHE A 898 8.17 -8.94 -26.42
C PHE A 898 8.83 -7.65 -26.95
N PRO A 899 8.22 -6.48 -26.76
CA PRO A 899 8.90 -5.20 -26.92
C PRO A 899 10.20 -5.16 -26.09
N ASP A 900 11.19 -4.42 -26.56
CA ASP A 900 12.45 -4.27 -25.84
C ASP A 900 12.21 -3.51 -24.51
N PRO A 901 12.41 -4.16 -23.35
CA PRO A 901 12.15 -3.53 -22.06
C PRO A 901 13.20 -2.48 -21.68
N GLY A 902 14.38 -2.47 -22.32
CA GLY A 902 15.49 -1.58 -21.95
C GLY A 902 16.14 -1.88 -20.60
N GLU A 903 15.76 -3.00 -19.98
CA GLU A 903 16.20 -3.45 -18.67
C GLU A 903 16.78 -4.86 -18.77
N PRO A 904 17.61 -5.31 -17.79
CA PRO A 904 17.86 -6.73 -17.62
C PRO A 904 16.55 -7.49 -17.53
N TRP A 905 16.45 -8.63 -18.20
CA TRP A 905 15.19 -9.35 -18.34
C TRP A 905 15.38 -10.84 -18.13
N ALA A 906 14.30 -11.51 -17.75
CA ALA A 906 14.23 -12.96 -17.70
C ALA A 906 12.96 -13.43 -18.37
N VAL A 907 13.04 -14.58 -19.01
CA VAL A 907 11.88 -15.26 -19.59
C VAL A 907 11.68 -16.58 -18.88
N ILE A 908 10.42 -16.88 -18.59
CA ILE A 908 10.01 -18.11 -17.93
C ILE A 908 8.98 -18.80 -18.80
N ALA A 909 9.18 -20.07 -19.07
CA ALA A 909 8.25 -20.92 -19.79
C ALA A 909 7.93 -22.14 -18.91
N GLN A 910 6.64 -22.43 -18.71
CA GLN A 910 6.23 -23.55 -17.88
C GLN A 910 4.94 -24.20 -18.39
N ASN A 911 4.88 -25.53 -18.30
CA ASN A 911 3.66 -26.29 -18.52
C ASN A 911 3.70 -27.59 -17.69
N ASP A 912 2.76 -28.51 -17.92
CA ASP A 912 2.73 -29.81 -17.25
C ASP A 912 4.02 -30.62 -17.39
N SER A 913 4.72 -30.49 -18.51
CA SER A 913 5.89 -31.29 -18.85
C SER A 913 7.19 -30.76 -18.24
N GLY A 914 7.26 -29.47 -17.92
CA GLY A 914 8.48 -28.90 -17.37
C GLY A 914 8.50 -27.38 -17.20
N TYR A 915 9.69 -26.92 -16.82
CA TYR A 915 10.02 -25.53 -16.52
C TYR A 915 11.31 -25.14 -17.24
N ALA A 916 11.37 -23.93 -17.75
CA ALA A 916 12.60 -23.28 -18.20
C ALA A 916 12.61 -21.81 -17.78
N SER A 917 13.78 -21.32 -17.42
CA SER A 917 14.02 -19.89 -17.21
C SER A 917 15.40 -19.50 -17.70
N ALA A 918 15.53 -18.31 -18.27
CA ALA A 918 16.82 -17.74 -18.61
C ALA A 918 16.83 -16.23 -18.31
N GLU A 919 18.00 -15.72 -17.94
CA GLU A 919 18.25 -14.32 -17.62
C GLU A 919 19.22 -13.70 -18.61
N PHE A 920 18.96 -12.45 -18.95
CA PHE A 920 19.65 -11.68 -19.96
C PHE A 920 19.92 -10.26 -19.45
N THR A 921 20.96 -9.66 -19.97
CA THR A 921 21.32 -8.27 -19.73
C THR A 921 20.54 -7.32 -20.65
N ALA A 922 20.50 -6.03 -20.30
CA ALA A 922 19.86 -5.04 -21.14
C ALA A 922 20.58 -4.93 -22.51
N GLY A 923 19.81 -4.95 -23.60
CA GLY A 923 20.31 -4.90 -24.98
C GLY A 923 20.56 -6.26 -25.63
N GLU A 924 20.38 -7.37 -24.92
CA GLU A 924 20.27 -8.69 -25.55
C GLU A 924 18.84 -8.89 -26.07
N HIS A 925 18.70 -9.33 -27.32
CA HIS A 925 17.41 -9.46 -28.02
C HIS A 925 17.03 -10.88 -28.42
N ASP A 926 17.91 -11.85 -28.21
CA ASP A 926 17.67 -13.24 -28.57
C ASP A 926 17.85 -14.13 -27.33
N ALA A 927 16.76 -14.74 -26.89
CA ALA A 927 16.74 -15.71 -25.80
C ALA A 927 17.30 -17.07 -26.24
N GLY A 928 17.51 -17.27 -27.54
CA GLY A 928 17.83 -18.55 -28.14
C GLY A 928 16.70 -19.57 -27.97
N ALA A 929 17.09 -20.83 -27.83
CA ALA A 929 16.16 -21.94 -27.62
C ALA A 929 16.07 -22.30 -26.13
N LEU A 930 14.94 -21.98 -25.50
CA LEU A 930 14.60 -22.37 -24.13
C LEU A 930 14.03 -23.78 -24.14
N ARG A 931 14.78 -24.76 -23.63
CA ARG A 931 14.31 -26.13 -23.50
C ARG A 931 13.70 -26.36 -22.12
N LEU A 932 12.46 -26.86 -22.09
CA LEU A 932 11.81 -27.24 -20.83
C LEU A 932 12.56 -28.41 -20.18
N TYR A 933 12.85 -28.25 -18.89
CA TYR A 933 13.40 -29.30 -18.04
C TYR A 933 12.30 -29.95 -17.20
N PRO A 934 12.37 -31.27 -16.95
CA PRO A 934 11.43 -31.93 -16.06
C PRO A 934 11.41 -31.27 -14.68
N TRP A 935 10.21 -31.10 -14.12
CA TRP A 935 10.01 -30.60 -12.76
C TRP A 935 10.79 -31.43 -11.72
N ALA A 936 11.34 -30.77 -10.72
CA ALA A 936 11.80 -31.44 -9.50
C ALA A 936 10.60 -31.70 -8.57
N SER A 937 10.79 -32.57 -7.58
CA SER A 937 9.81 -32.82 -6.53
C SER A 937 10.47 -32.76 -5.15
N VAL A 938 9.77 -32.22 -4.17
CA VAL A 938 10.24 -32.14 -2.78
C VAL A 938 9.22 -32.80 -1.89
N ARG A 939 9.63 -33.79 -1.10
CA ARG A 939 8.79 -34.39 -0.06
C ARG A 939 9.47 -34.33 1.29
N GLY A 940 8.71 -34.42 2.36
CA GLY A 940 9.28 -34.39 3.69
C GLY A 940 8.32 -34.77 4.80
N GLN A 941 8.84 -34.74 6.02
CA GLN A 941 8.05 -34.94 7.23
C GLN A 941 8.42 -33.86 8.25
N PHE A 942 7.41 -33.18 8.79
CA PHE A 942 7.54 -32.23 9.88
C PHE A 942 7.35 -32.95 11.22
N ARG A 943 8.26 -32.70 12.16
CA ARG A 943 8.21 -33.26 13.50
C ARG A 943 8.50 -32.22 14.57
N GLU A 944 7.73 -32.24 15.65
CA GLU A 944 7.99 -31.47 16.87
C GLU A 944 8.34 -32.44 17.99
N ARG A 945 9.49 -32.24 18.67
CA ARG A 945 10.00 -33.16 19.70
C ARG A 945 9.95 -34.64 19.27
N ASN A 946 10.31 -34.88 18.00
CA ASN A 946 10.30 -36.18 17.33
C ASN A 946 8.92 -36.86 17.14
N ARG A 947 7.82 -36.12 17.30
CA ARG A 947 6.46 -36.57 16.99
C ARG A 947 5.97 -35.91 15.70
N PRO A 948 5.29 -36.65 14.79
CA PRO A 948 4.69 -36.06 13.61
C PRO A 948 3.58 -35.07 14.00
N VAL A 949 3.54 -33.91 13.34
CA VAL A 949 2.51 -32.89 13.60
C VAL A 949 1.68 -32.67 12.34
N PRO A 950 0.38 -32.98 12.36
CA PRO A 950 -0.53 -32.71 11.25
C PRO A 950 -0.94 -31.25 11.19
N GLY A 951 -1.34 -30.77 10.02
CA GLY A 951 -1.93 -29.44 9.87
C GLY A 951 -0.93 -28.27 9.87
N VAL A 952 0.38 -28.54 9.82
CA VAL A 952 1.43 -27.51 9.78
C VAL A 952 1.57 -26.98 8.36
N ARG A 953 1.57 -25.66 8.19
CA ARG A 953 1.79 -25.03 6.88
C ARG A 953 3.26 -25.06 6.51
N ILE A 954 3.57 -25.67 5.38
CA ILE A 954 4.90 -25.70 4.77
C ILE A 954 4.85 -24.82 3.53
N ASN A 955 5.72 -23.81 3.46
CA ASN A 955 5.89 -22.98 2.29
C ASN A 955 7.25 -23.27 1.66
N LEU A 956 7.30 -23.37 0.34
CA LEU A 956 8.50 -23.46 -0.46
C LEU A 956 8.58 -22.20 -1.31
N ALA A 957 9.64 -21.43 -1.15
CA ALA A 957 9.88 -20.23 -1.95
C ALA A 957 11.16 -20.40 -2.77
N LEU A 958 11.22 -19.80 -3.95
CA LEU A 958 12.48 -19.70 -4.71
C LEU A 958 13.55 -19.03 -3.83
N ASP A 959 14.73 -19.63 -3.72
CA ASP A 959 15.86 -19.03 -3.00
C ASP A 959 16.60 -18.06 -3.92
N ARG A 960 15.89 -16.98 -4.25
CA ARG A 960 16.38 -15.94 -5.15
C ARG A 960 16.55 -14.66 -4.36
N LEU A 961 17.76 -14.10 -4.39
CA LEU A 961 17.98 -12.73 -3.93
C LEU A 961 17.42 -11.79 -5.00
N ASN A 962 16.19 -11.30 -4.80
CA ASN A 962 15.64 -10.16 -5.54
C ASN A 962 16.46 -8.90 -5.18
N GLY A 963 17.63 -8.76 -5.82
CA GLY A 963 18.51 -7.61 -5.67
C GLY A 963 18.09 -6.44 -6.57
N PRO A 964 18.45 -5.19 -6.21
CA PRO A 964 18.16 -4.04 -7.06
C PRO A 964 18.81 -4.22 -8.46
N GLY A 965 17.99 -4.13 -9.51
CA GLY A 965 18.43 -4.23 -10.90
C GLY A 965 18.44 -5.63 -11.51
N ARG A 966 17.99 -6.68 -10.80
CA ARG A 966 17.76 -8.02 -11.40
C ARG A 966 16.28 -8.25 -11.73
N PRO A 967 15.97 -9.10 -12.72
CA PRO A 967 14.60 -9.56 -12.97
C PRO A 967 13.95 -10.13 -11.71
N ARG A 968 12.74 -9.66 -11.38
CA ARG A 968 11.97 -10.09 -10.20
C ARG A 968 11.10 -11.28 -10.56
N ILE A 969 11.48 -12.45 -10.05
CA ILE A 969 10.71 -13.69 -10.20
C ILE A 969 10.31 -14.12 -8.81
N ASP A 970 9.01 -14.06 -8.54
CA ASP A 970 8.42 -14.49 -7.28
C ASP A 970 7.73 -15.84 -7.51
N GLY A 971 7.84 -16.74 -6.54
CA GLY A 971 7.29 -18.07 -6.64
C GLY A 971 7.23 -18.71 -5.28
N GLY A 972 6.02 -18.85 -4.75
CA GLY A 972 5.75 -19.47 -3.46
C GLY A 972 4.73 -20.60 -3.61
N LEU A 973 5.14 -21.82 -3.25
CA LEU A 973 4.24 -22.96 -3.14
C LEU A 973 3.91 -23.18 -1.67
N GLY A 974 2.64 -23.46 -1.37
CA GLY A 974 2.17 -23.77 -0.03
C GLY A 974 1.58 -25.17 0.03
N THR A 975 1.87 -25.92 1.10
CA THR A 975 1.16 -27.15 1.41
C THR A 975 1.00 -27.33 2.92
N VAL A 976 0.26 -28.35 3.34
CA VAL A 976 0.00 -28.66 4.75
C VAL A 976 0.34 -30.11 5.02
N THR A 977 0.85 -30.39 6.22
CA THR A 977 1.24 -31.74 6.62
C THR A 977 0.02 -32.64 6.88
N ASP A 978 0.13 -33.91 6.46
CA ASP A 978 -0.89 -34.95 6.68
C ASP A 978 -0.91 -35.47 8.14
N ALA A 979 -1.74 -36.48 8.44
CA ALA A 979 -1.84 -37.12 9.76
C ALA A 979 -0.50 -37.66 10.30
N ASP A 980 0.39 -38.09 9.40
CA ASP A 980 1.74 -38.56 9.70
C ASP A 980 2.75 -37.39 9.68
N GLY A 981 2.34 -36.14 9.57
CA GLY A 981 3.22 -34.99 9.46
C GLY A 981 3.95 -34.88 8.11
N ARG A 982 3.58 -35.64 7.08
CA ARG A 982 4.25 -35.66 5.77
C ARG A 982 3.71 -34.56 4.84
N PHE A 983 4.56 -34.10 3.93
CA PHE A 983 4.21 -33.11 2.91
C PHE A 983 4.90 -33.40 1.58
N GLU A 984 4.32 -32.92 0.47
CA GLU A 984 4.88 -33.07 -0.87
C GLU A 984 4.57 -31.87 -1.77
N PHE A 985 5.58 -31.47 -2.55
CA PHE A 985 5.54 -30.54 -3.66
C PHE A 985 5.92 -31.32 -4.94
N PRO A 986 4.95 -31.74 -5.77
CA PRO A 986 5.21 -32.62 -6.91
C PRO A 986 5.83 -31.89 -8.11
N ARG A 987 5.69 -30.56 -8.17
CA ARG A 987 6.23 -29.72 -9.23
C ARG A 987 6.95 -28.51 -8.63
N VAL A 988 8.27 -28.60 -8.58
CA VAL A 988 9.13 -27.53 -8.09
C VAL A 988 10.10 -27.16 -9.21
N PRO A 989 10.27 -25.86 -9.52
CA PRO A 989 11.29 -25.43 -10.46
C PRO A 989 12.66 -26.04 -10.08
N PRO A 990 13.42 -26.62 -11.03
CA PRO A 990 14.73 -27.22 -10.77
C PRO A 990 15.79 -26.13 -10.59
N VAL A 991 15.67 -25.39 -9.49
CA VAL A 991 16.52 -24.28 -9.06
C VAL A 991 16.69 -24.34 -7.55
N SER A 992 17.48 -23.42 -6.98
CA SER A 992 17.60 -23.30 -5.53
C SER A 992 16.29 -22.81 -4.89
N VAL A 993 15.80 -23.51 -3.87
CA VAL A 993 14.53 -23.24 -3.17
C VAL A 993 14.69 -23.37 -1.66
N ASN A 994 13.94 -22.55 -0.91
CA ASN A 994 13.93 -22.56 0.54
C ASN A 994 12.58 -23.07 1.08
N VAL A 995 12.64 -24.16 1.85
CA VAL A 995 11.48 -24.77 2.50
C VAL A 995 11.38 -24.24 3.94
N LYS A 996 10.24 -23.64 4.29
CA LYS A 996 9.97 -23.02 5.60
C LYS A 996 8.68 -23.57 6.20
N SER A 997 8.70 -23.91 7.48
CA SER A 997 7.50 -24.25 8.26
C SER A 997 6.94 -23.03 8.98
N TYR A 998 5.62 -22.88 9.02
CA TYR A 998 4.94 -21.85 9.78
C TYR A 998 4.03 -22.51 10.81
N ILE A 999 4.31 -22.27 12.10
CA ILE A 999 3.56 -22.84 13.22
C ILE A 999 2.62 -21.78 13.76
N LYS A 1000 1.33 -22.11 13.89
CA LYS A 1000 0.34 -21.19 14.46
C LYS A 1000 0.53 -21.11 15.99
N ALA A 1001 0.64 -19.91 16.54
CA ALA A 1001 0.69 -19.74 18.00
C ALA A 1001 -0.60 -20.22 18.66
N GLU A 1002 -0.52 -20.88 19.83
CA GLU A 1002 -1.67 -21.46 20.55
C GLU A 1002 -2.78 -20.45 20.91
N ARG A 1003 -2.49 -19.14 20.89
CA ARG A 1003 -3.47 -18.06 21.13
C ARG A 1003 -3.25 -16.85 20.22
N GLY A 1004 -3.39 -17.03 18.91
CA GLY A 1004 -3.39 -15.91 17.96
C GLY A 1004 -3.54 -16.31 16.49
N THR A 1005 -3.65 -15.29 15.63
CA THR A 1005 -3.53 -15.38 14.16
C THR A 1005 -2.06 -15.34 13.70
N THR A 1006 -1.13 -15.17 14.63
CA THR A 1006 0.31 -15.04 14.40
C THR A 1006 0.96 -16.40 14.15
N TYR A 1007 1.65 -16.51 13.01
CA TYR A 1007 2.48 -17.66 12.68
C TYR A 1007 3.93 -17.37 13.09
N HIS A 1008 4.55 -18.29 13.83
CA HIS A 1008 5.99 -18.23 14.09
C HIS A 1008 6.75 -18.94 12.96
N PRO A 1009 7.77 -18.29 12.37
CA PRO A 1009 8.65 -18.96 11.41
C PRO A 1009 9.45 -20.04 12.13
N GLY A 1010 9.29 -21.29 11.70
CA GLY A 1010 10.07 -22.44 12.17
C GLY A 1010 11.36 -22.61 11.35
N ALA A 1011 11.91 -23.83 11.34
CA ALA A 1011 13.13 -24.16 10.62
C ALA A 1011 13.02 -23.88 9.11
N SER A 1012 14.10 -23.35 8.52
CA SER A 1012 14.22 -23.11 7.08
C SER A 1012 15.34 -23.98 6.49
N ARG A 1013 15.11 -24.59 5.33
CA ARG A 1013 16.10 -25.43 4.66
C ARG A 1013 16.21 -25.08 3.19
N LEU A 1014 17.42 -24.71 2.78
CA LEU A 1014 17.80 -24.49 1.40
C LEU A 1014 18.05 -25.84 0.70
N LEU A 1015 17.51 -25.99 -0.51
CA LEU A 1015 17.72 -27.13 -1.41
C LEU A 1015 18.11 -26.60 -2.77
N ASP A 1016 19.14 -27.18 -3.37
CA ASP A 1016 19.49 -26.93 -4.77
C ASP A 1016 18.99 -28.10 -5.61
N LEU A 1017 17.95 -27.85 -6.42
CA LEU A 1017 17.23 -28.90 -7.14
C LEU A 1017 17.69 -29.00 -8.59
N GLN A 1018 17.96 -30.22 -9.04
CA GLN A 1018 18.29 -30.54 -10.43
C GLN A 1018 17.04 -31.00 -11.20
N PRO A 1019 17.03 -30.91 -12.55
CA PRO A 1019 15.93 -31.41 -13.38
C PRO A 1019 15.52 -32.85 -13.05
N GLY A 1020 14.24 -33.07 -12.78
CA GLY A 1020 13.69 -34.39 -12.41
C GLY A 1020 14.12 -34.93 -11.04
N GLN A 1021 14.90 -34.18 -10.24
CA GLN A 1021 15.34 -34.63 -8.93
C GLN A 1021 14.17 -34.74 -7.96
N ARG A 1022 14.18 -35.80 -7.16
CA ARG A 1022 13.34 -35.91 -5.95
C ARG A 1022 14.20 -35.64 -4.72
N ALA A 1023 13.82 -34.65 -3.92
CA ALA A 1023 14.52 -34.27 -2.69
C ALA A 1023 13.68 -34.59 -1.45
N ASP A 1024 14.34 -35.16 -0.44
CA ASP A 1024 13.73 -35.56 0.83
C ASP A 1024 14.18 -34.62 1.97
N VAL A 1025 13.23 -34.05 2.68
CA VAL A 1025 13.45 -33.01 3.69
C VAL A 1025 12.84 -33.40 5.03
N TRP A 1026 13.62 -33.23 6.09
CA TRP A 1026 13.14 -33.37 7.47
C TRP A 1026 13.15 -31.98 8.10
N THR A 1027 12.01 -31.54 8.60
CA THR A 1027 11.86 -30.27 9.30
C THR A 1027 11.57 -30.58 10.77
N SER A 1028 12.51 -30.26 11.65
CA SER A 1028 12.38 -30.44 13.10
C SER A 1028 12.57 -29.11 13.82
N GLU A 1029 11.75 -28.84 14.83
CA GLU A 1029 11.98 -27.72 15.75
C GLU A 1029 13.11 -28.06 16.72
N VAL A 1030 14.23 -27.33 16.64
CA VAL A 1030 15.28 -27.39 17.67
C VAL A 1030 14.91 -26.39 18.74
N THR A 1031 14.20 -26.85 19.77
CA THR A 1031 14.04 -26.11 21.02
C THR A 1031 15.05 -26.62 22.04
N GLU A 1032 16.23 -26.02 22.08
CA GLU A 1032 16.99 -25.85 23.32
C GLU A 1032 17.67 -24.47 23.34
N ARG A 1033 17.10 -23.54 24.11
CA ARG A 1033 17.90 -22.67 24.96
C ARG A 1033 17.33 -22.76 26.39
N PRO A 1034 18.18 -22.94 27.41
CA PRO A 1034 17.78 -22.97 28.81
C PRO A 1034 17.28 -21.60 29.31
#